data_AF-D1B1Q0-F1
#
_entry.id   AF-D1B1Q0-F1
#
_cell.length_a   1.000
_cell.length_b   1.000
_cell.length_c   1.000
_cell.angle_alpha   90.00
_cell.angle_beta   90.00
_cell.angle_gamma   90.00
#
_symmetry.space_group_name_H-M   'P 1'
#
loop_
_entity.id
_entity.type
_entity.pdbx_description
1 polymer ?
#
loop_
_entity_poly.entity_id
_entity_poly.type
_entity_poly.pdbx_seq_one_letter_code
_entity_poly.pdbx_strand_id
1 'polypeptide(L)'
;MYTITVKIAASGTAYTDPEDLHNSLTGHMWYSLAEDGVSTGSFGFAPVITEMDGPGKVYRTDDEFYAGTYYTGTIVIEKEQYDRLRNFGDKDNLNGNPFDFSTYYNGLTNSCVDYVWKALNIIGMNPSDFEGQNIPTSNADNVDGSLYNYLFGNTSGWSSSDASKGNYDAIYGSNNDDILRGDSKTDAIYGGGGKDDIYGGSLAEKLYGGEGDDFIDGSLGNDTIEGAEGNDTLDGGDGTDTLLGGTGDDNLFGDAGDDTLNGGEDNDTLNGGSGLDTLLGESGNDTLIGGGGNDTLDGGEGSDTLMGGDDYDTYLAGNGDTISDSDGSGRVNFEGNMLSGGTFNKDTGVYEGDGGSYSLSGGTLTFTNGAGTITIDNYSKDADSLGIHLEDKDDEDEENPNTNNILPETSAGEGHNENFSSPLVLDLNGNGTTSTFIAQTNTYFDMDGDGFKERISWTESSDGLLTLDLNNDGKVTNGGELFGNNTKLANGVNAKDGFEALSQYDLNKDNVIDAKDSIYSHLKVWIDSNSDGISTTDELKTLQELNITSINLNATETSTSEAYNTISDTSTFTQDGQTKTINDVWFYQNKSDTTYDYTTPIKESVAALPTIEGSGRVKDLQDAMNNDTVLEAKVTNLLNNASTMSFSNFSSAFNFFTCKIFSIQKALHVKIQIQHKGA
;
A
#
# COMPACT_ATOMS: atom_id res chain seq x y z
N MET A 1 17.24 -46.98 -3.21
CA MET A 1 16.70 -46.81 -4.56
C MET A 1 15.51 -47.72 -4.67
N TYR A 2 14.32 -47.14 -4.65
CA TYR A 2 13.06 -47.83 -4.93
C TYR A 2 12.66 -47.55 -6.36
N THR A 3 11.94 -48.47 -6.97
CA THR A 3 11.43 -48.30 -8.33
C THR A 3 9.92 -48.18 -8.31
N ILE A 4 9.37 -47.18 -9.00
CA ILE A 4 7.93 -46.97 -9.22
C ILE A 4 7.66 -47.18 -10.70
N THR A 5 6.78 -48.11 -11.05
CA THR A 5 6.34 -48.28 -12.44
C THR A 5 4.93 -47.73 -12.60
N VAL A 6 4.74 -46.57 -13.22
CA VAL A 6 3.44 -45.98 -13.54
C VAL A 6 2.87 -46.60 -14.82
N LYS A 7 1.61 -47.05 -14.80
CA LYS A 7 0.84 -47.44 -16.00
C LYS A 7 -0.37 -46.51 -16.16
N ILE A 8 -0.66 -46.00 -17.35
CA ILE A 8 -1.85 -45.18 -17.69
C ILE A 8 -2.49 -45.73 -18.96
N ALA A 9 -3.81 -45.96 -18.99
CA ALA A 9 -4.49 -46.41 -20.21
C ALA A 9 -4.76 -45.23 -21.17
N ALA A 10 -4.47 -45.39 -22.46
CA ALA A 10 -4.60 -44.35 -23.50
C ALA A 10 -6.05 -44.08 -23.93
N SER A 11 -6.97 -44.98 -23.60
CA SER A 11 -8.42 -44.79 -23.71
C SER A 11 -9.09 -45.67 -22.68
N GLY A 12 -10.20 -45.22 -22.11
CA GLY A 12 -10.90 -45.99 -21.10
C GLY A 12 -11.24 -47.38 -21.60
N THR A 13 -10.72 -48.39 -20.92
CA THR A 13 -10.92 -49.79 -21.30
C THR A 13 -12.37 -50.16 -21.02
N ALA A 14 -13.14 -50.48 -22.07
CA ALA A 14 -14.50 -50.98 -21.90
C ALA A 14 -14.44 -52.36 -21.21
N TYR A 15 -15.08 -52.47 -20.05
CA TYR A 15 -15.40 -53.76 -19.47
C TYR A 15 -16.52 -54.38 -20.31
N THR A 16 -16.22 -55.41 -21.10
CA THR A 16 -17.27 -56.18 -21.77
C THR A 16 -17.65 -57.35 -20.88
N ASP A 17 -18.60 -57.11 -19.96
CA ASP A 17 -19.44 -58.19 -19.47
C ASP A 17 -20.41 -58.56 -20.62
N PRO A 18 -20.50 -59.83 -21.05
CA PRO A 18 -21.43 -60.22 -22.11
C PRO A 18 -22.92 -60.02 -21.77
N GLU A 19 -23.29 -59.69 -20.52
CA GLU A 19 -24.70 -59.48 -20.13
C GLU A 19 -25.09 -58.04 -19.78
N ASP A 20 -24.17 -57.08 -19.69
CA ASP A 20 -24.53 -55.68 -19.38
C ASP A 20 -23.72 -54.63 -20.19
N LEU A 21 -24.45 -53.85 -20.99
CA LEU A 21 -23.90 -52.91 -21.98
C LEU A 21 -23.71 -51.53 -21.34
N HIS A 22 -22.71 -51.38 -20.48
CA HIS A 22 -22.29 -50.10 -19.93
C HIS A 22 -20.83 -49.79 -20.31
N ASN A 23 -20.65 -48.94 -21.33
CA ASN A 23 -19.34 -48.38 -21.66
C ASN A 23 -18.95 -47.33 -20.60
N SER A 24 -18.11 -47.71 -19.64
CA SER A 24 -17.44 -46.75 -18.75
C SER A 24 -15.98 -46.60 -19.16
N LEU A 25 -15.53 -45.35 -19.36
CA LEU A 25 -14.12 -45.05 -19.56
C LEU A 25 -13.47 -44.91 -18.16
N THR A 26 -12.56 -45.82 -17.81
CA THR A 26 -11.79 -45.77 -16.54
C THR A 26 -10.29 -45.72 -16.82
N GLY A 27 -9.59 -44.79 -16.20
CA GLY A 27 -8.12 -44.78 -16.16
C GLY A 27 -7.63 -45.55 -14.93
N HIS A 28 -6.60 -46.37 -15.11
CA HIS A 28 -6.02 -47.18 -14.04
C HIS A 28 -4.55 -46.79 -13.87
N MET A 29 -4.17 -46.37 -12.66
CA MET A 29 -2.77 -46.27 -12.25
C MET A 29 -2.36 -47.54 -11.53
N TRP A 30 -1.22 -48.09 -11.93
CA TRP A 30 -0.55 -49.16 -11.21
C TRP A 30 0.80 -48.64 -10.80
N TYR A 31 1.25 -48.97 -9.59
CA TYR A 31 2.66 -48.87 -9.22
C TYR A 31 3.09 -50.17 -8.54
N SER A 32 4.25 -50.70 -8.96
CA SER A 32 4.91 -51.82 -8.30
C SER A 32 6.18 -51.34 -7.64
N LEU A 33 6.33 -51.61 -6.35
CA LEU A 33 7.52 -51.26 -5.56
C LEU A 33 8.38 -52.51 -5.37
N ALA A 34 9.69 -52.36 -5.63
CA ALA A 34 10.66 -53.42 -5.37
C ALA A 34 11.96 -52.83 -4.80
N GLU A 35 12.50 -53.45 -3.75
CA GLU A 35 13.90 -53.24 -3.31
C GLU A 35 14.91 -53.92 -4.26
N ASP A 36 14.46 -54.91 -5.04
CA ASP A 36 15.29 -55.84 -5.84
C ASP A 36 14.75 -56.10 -7.26
N GLY A 37 13.77 -55.33 -7.73
CA GLY A 37 13.15 -55.49 -9.05
C GLY A 37 12.05 -56.55 -9.16
N VAL A 38 11.61 -57.18 -8.05
CA VAL A 38 10.43 -58.08 -8.04
C VAL A 38 9.27 -57.41 -7.31
N SER A 39 8.16 -57.17 -8.02
CA SER A 39 6.95 -56.49 -7.52
C SER A 39 6.41 -57.12 -6.23
N THR A 40 6.36 -56.36 -5.13
CA THR A 40 5.81 -56.83 -3.84
C THR A 40 4.44 -56.24 -3.47
N GLY A 41 3.87 -55.37 -4.31
CA GLY A 41 2.51 -54.87 -4.13
C GLY A 41 2.11 -53.92 -5.24
N SER A 42 0.87 -54.06 -5.72
CA SER A 42 0.22 -53.14 -6.65
C SER A 42 -1.01 -52.52 -5.99
N PHE A 43 -1.18 -51.21 -6.16
CA PHE A 43 -2.39 -50.49 -5.83
C PHE A 43 -2.99 -49.99 -7.15
N GLY A 44 -4.25 -50.32 -7.40
CA GLY A 44 -4.99 -49.93 -8.59
C GLY A 44 -6.28 -49.21 -8.21
N PHE A 45 -6.65 -48.18 -8.97
CA PHE A 45 -7.91 -47.46 -8.80
C PHE A 45 -8.85 -47.67 -9.99
N ALA A 46 -10.14 -47.76 -9.70
CA ALA A 46 -11.24 -47.67 -10.65
C ALA A 46 -12.33 -46.80 -9.99
N PRO A 47 -12.93 -45.82 -10.69
CA PRO A 47 -14.07 -45.10 -10.14
C PRO A 47 -15.25 -46.08 -9.96
N VAL A 48 -15.82 -46.12 -8.75
CA VAL A 48 -17.02 -46.88 -8.45
C VAL A 48 -18.23 -46.09 -8.94
N ILE A 49 -19.04 -46.68 -9.82
CA ILE A 49 -20.36 -46.14 -10.14
C ILE A 49 -21.29 -46.49 -8.96
N THR A 50 -22.04 -45.51 -8.50
CA THR A 50 -23.20 -45.67 -7.61
C THR A 50 -24.24 -46.57 -8.28
N GLU A 51 -24.12 -47.89 -8.10
CA GLU A 51 -25.23 -48.89 -8.09
C GLU A 51 -24.71 -50.34 -7.93
N MET A 52 -23.51 -50.55 -7.37
CA MET A 52 -23.13 -51.87 -6.88
C MET A 52 -23.60 -52.06 -5.44
N ASP A 53 -24.64 -52.86 -5.26
CA ASP A 53 -25.08 -53.35 -3.96
C ASP A 53 -23.95 -54.13 -3.24
N GLY A 54 -23.26 -53.47 -2.31
CA GLY A 54 -22.45 -54.12 -1.26
C GLY A 54 -21.04 -53.55 -1.04
N PRO A 55 -20.49 -53.61 0.19
CA PRO A 55 -19.24 -52.94 0.53
C PRO A 55 -18.02 -53.71 0.01
N GLY A 56 -17.16 -52.99 -0.74
CA GLY A 56 -15.71 -53.10 -0.68
C GLY A 56 -15.07 -54.47 -0.95
N LYS A 57 -15.14 -54.98 -2.18
CA LYS A 57 -14.17 -55.98 -2.66
C LYS A 57 -13.45 -55.50 -3.92
N VAL A 58 -12.22 -55.06 -3.75
CA VAL A 58 -11.25 -54.91 -4.84
C VAL A 58 -10.78 -56.32 -5.22
N TYR A 59 -11.06 -56.75 -6.44
CA TYR A 59 -10.52 -58.01 -6.96
C TYR A 59 -9.08 -57.79 -7.44
N ARG A 60 -8.14 -58.60 -6.92
CA ARG A 60 -6.85 -58.82 -7.58
C ARG A 60 -7.11 -59.67 -8.80
N THR A 61 -6.99 -59.09 -9.99
CA THR A 61 -6.86 -59.85 -11.22
C THR A 61 -5.50 -59.55 -11.82
N ASP A 62 -4.75 -60.61 -12.08
CA ASP A 62 -3.47 -60.58 -12.77
C ASP A 62 -3.63 -59.88 -14.14
N ASP A 63 -2.55 -59.22 -14.59
CA ASP A 63 -2.39 -58.28 -15.74
C ASP A 63 -2.97 -58.74 -17.12
N GLU A 64 -3.63 -59.89 -17.24
CA GLU A 64 -3.88 -60.56 -18.53
C GLU A 64 -5.23 -60.25 -19.22
N PHE A 65 -6.11 -59.42 -18.65
CA PHE A 65 -7.49 -59.25 -19.17
C PHE A 65 -7.90 -57.83 -19.57
N TYR A 66 -6.94 -56.97 -19.92
CA TYR A 66 -7.25 -55.65 -20.46
C TYR A 66 -6.74 -55.50 -21.90
N ALA A 67 -7.67 -55.40 -22.85
CA ALA A 67 -7.37 -55.04 -24.23
C ALA A 67 -7.37 -53.51 -24.35
N GLY A 68 -6.26 -52.86 -24.03
CA GLY A 68 -6.08 -51.41 -24.16
C GLY A 68 -4.62 -51.03 -24.37
N THR A 69 -4.37 -49.91 -25.05
CA THR A 69 -3.03 -49.33 -25.15
C THR A 69 -2.67 -48.68 -23.82
N TYR A 70 -1.49 -48.98 -23.28
CA TYR A 70 -0.99 -48.43 -22.02
C TYR A 70 0.28 -47.61 -22.25
N TYR A 71 0.36 -46.46 -21.58
CA TYR A 71 1.60 -45.75 -21.33
C TYR A 71 2.22 -46.28 -20.03
N THR A 72 3.41 -46.83 -20.11
CA THR A 72 4.18 -47.36 -18.97
C THR A 72 5.45 -46.55 -18.79
N GLY A 73 5.79 -46.18 -17.56
CA GLY A 73 7.08 -45.56 -17.22
C GLY A 73 7.58 -46.04 -15.87
N THR A 74 8.90 -46.12 -15.73
CA THR A 74 9.55 -46.61 -14.51
C THR A 74 10.51 -45.56 -13.99
N ILE A 75 10.34 -45.16 -12.74
CA ILE A 75 11.09 -44.09 -12.06
C ILE A 75 11.88 -44.72 -10.91
N VAL A 76 13.11 -44.28 -10.70
CA VAL A 76 13.89 -44.64 -9.51
C VAL A 76 13.85 -43.49 -8.51
N ILE A 77 13.44 -43.76 -7.28
CA ILE A 77 13.33 -42.76 -6.20
C ILE A 77 14.14 -43.16 -4.96
N GLU A 78 14.47 -42.18 -4.13
CA GLU A 78 15.18 -42.39 -2.87
C GLU A 78 14.25 -42.89 -1.75
N LYS A 79 14.84 -43.32 -0.63
CA LYS A 79 14.09 -43.85 0.51
C LYS A 79 13.20 -42.81 1.19
N GLU A 80 13.65 -41.56 1.23
CA GLU A 80 12.90 -40.46 1.83
C GLU A 80 11.70 -40.06 0.98
N GLN A 81 11.88 -40.01 -0.35
CA GLN A 81 10.79 -39.86 -1.33
C GLN A 81 9.79 -41.01 -1.22
N TYR A 82 10.27 -42.24 -1.03
CA TYR A 82 9.42 -43.41 -0.81
C TYR A 82 8.57 -43.28 0.47
N ASP A 83 9.17 -42.85 1.58
CA ASP A 83 8.44 -42.68 2.84
C ASP A 83 7.38 -41.56 2.73
N ARG A 84 7.65 -40.49 1.95
CA ARG A 84 6.67 -39.43 1.61
C ARG A 84 5.50 -39.97 0.79
N LEU A 85 5.78 -40.72 -0.28
CA LEU A 85 4.75 -41.31 -1.15
C LEU A 85 3.89 -42.34 -0.41
N ARG A 86 4.52 -43.15 0.44
CA ARG A 86 3.83 -44.15 1.27
C ARG A 86 2.87 -43.48 2.24
N ASN A 87 3.28 -42.39 2.90
CA ASN A 87 2.42 -41.66 3.84
C ASN A 87 1.23 -40.99 3.16
N PHE A 88 1.37 -40.59 1.88
CA PHE A 88 0.26 -40.10 1.07
C PHE A 88 -0.82 -41.16 0.82
N GLY A 89 -0.43 -42.44 0.71
CA GLY A 89 -1.38 -43.55 0.52
C GLY A 89 -2.02 -44.11 1.80
N ASP A 90 -1.49 -43.81 3.01
CA ASP A 90 -1.76 -44.59 4.23
C ASP A 90 -2.51 -43.87 5.39
N LYS A 91 -2.98 -42.60 5.30
CA LYS A 91 -3.65 -41.93 6.45
C LYS A 91 -4.95 -41.15 6.18
N ASP A 92 -6.04 -41.72 6.68
CA ASP A 92 -7.08 -41.18 7.58
C ASP A 92 -7.08 -39.66 7.90
N ASN A 93 -7.55 -38.81 6.98
CA ASN A 93 -8.13 -37.51 7.37
C ASN A 93 -9.18 -36.95 6.39
N LEU A 94 -9.94 -37.82 5.71
CA LEU A 94 -11.05 -37.46 4.82
C LEU A 94 -12.22 -38.44 4.99
N ASN A 95 -12.99 -38.29 6.07
CA ASN A 95 -14.36 -38.82 6.30
C ASN A 95 -14.79 -40.15 5.63
N GLY A 96 -13.94 -41.18 5.62
CA GLY A 96 -14.36 -42.57 5.43
C GLY A 96 -14.92 -42.96 4.05
N ASN A 97 -14.78 -42.15 3.01
CA ASN A 97 -15.00 -42.57 1.62
C ASN A 97 -14.05 -41.82 0.67
N PRO A 98 -12.98 -42.46 0.15
CA PRO A 98 -11.95 -41.75 -0.60
C PRO A 98 -12.34 -41.38 -2.04
N PHE A 99 -13.52 -41.79 -2.54
CA PHE A 99 -13.92 -41.57 -3.93
C PHE A 99 -15.42 -41.37 -4.12
N ASP A 100 -16.00 -40.34 -3.50
CA ASP A 100 -17.32 -39.84 -3.92
C ASP A 100 -17.19 -38.49 -4.63
N PHE A 101 -16.97 -38.56 -5.95
CA PHE A 101 -17.05 -37.41 -6.87
C PHE A 101 -18.43 -37.34 -7.55
N SER A 102 -19.45 -38.04 -7.03
CA SER A 102 -20.76 -38.15 -7.71
C SER A 102 -21.55 -36.84 -7.77
N THR A 103 -21.26 -35.87 -6.89
CA THR A 103 -22.00 -34.61 -6.83
C THR A 103 -21.50 -33.52 -7.78
N TYR A 104 -20.34 -33.73 -8.39
CA TYR A 104 -19.76 -32.87 -9.41
C TYR A 104 -19.08 -33.80 -10.41
N TYR A 105 -19.75 -34.33 -11.44
CA TYR A 105 -19.12 -34.66 -12.73
C TYR A 105 -20.09 -35.38 -13.68
N ASN A 106 -20.17 -34.86 -14.91
CA ASN A 106 -20.56 -35.58 -16.11
C ASN A 106 -19.38 -35.48 -17.09
N GLY A 107 -18.56 -36.53 -17.23
CA GLY A 107 -17.67 -36.73 -18.39
C GLY A 107 -16.15 -36.55 -18.21
N LEU A 108 -15.47 -37.64 -17.86
CA LEU A 108 -14.25 -38.26 -18.46
C LEU A 108 -12.88 -37.53 -18.64
N THR A 109 -11.82 -38.34 -18.42
CA THR A 109 -10.35 -38.28 -18.65
C THR A 109 -9.36 -37.64 -17.66
N ASN A 110 -9.68 -36.58 -16.90
CA ASN A 110 -8.61 -35.83 -16.19
C ASN A 110 -8.24 -36.33 -14.76
N SER A 111 -8.97 -37.30 -14.18
CA SER A 111 -8.75 -37.71 -12.78
C SER A 111 -7.46 -38.50 -12.51
N CYS A 112 -6.87 -39.13 -13.54
CA CYS A 112 -5.70 -40.00 -13.36
C CYS A 112 -4.39 -39.22 -13.48
N VAL A 113 -4.33 -38.21 -14.35
CA VAL A 113 -3.12 -37.40 -14.57
C VAL A 113 -2.90 -36.43 -13.40
N ASP A 114 -3.95 -35.76 -12.92
CA ASP A 114 -3.89 -34.87 -11.74
C ASP A 114 -3.39 -35.56 -10.46
N TYR A 115 -3.78 -36.82 -10.28
CA TYR A 115 -3.34 -37.61 -9.13
C TYR A 115 -1.87 -38.05 -9.25
N VAL A 116 -1.41 -38.40 -10.47
CA VAL A 116 0.02 -38.63 -10.75
C VAL A 116 0.81 -37.38 -10.35
N TRP A 117 0.35 -36.20 -10.77
CA TRP A 117 1.03 -34.95 -10.49
C TRP A 117 1.11 -34.64 -8.98
N LYS A 118 0.00 -34.78 -8.26
CA LYS A 118 -0.01 -34.64 -6.78
C LYS A 118 0.93 -35.63 -6.08
N ALA A 119 0.99 -36.86 -6.57
CA ALA A 119 1.89 -37.89 -6.03
C ALA A 119 3.37 -37.58 -6.30
N LEU A 120 3.70 -37.05 -7.48
CA LEU A 120 5.06 -36.66 -7.88
C LEU A 120 5.53 -35.39 -7.15
N ASN A 121 4.68 -34.37 -7.00
CA ASN A 121 5.01 -33.19 -6.20
C ASN A 121 5.21 -33.51 -4.72
N ILE A 122 4.42 -34.43 -4.16
CA ILE A 122 4.58 -34.86 -2.77
C ILE A 122 5.94 -35.53 -2.54
N ILE A 123 6.63 -36.01 -3.57
CA ILE A 123 8.00 -36.52 -3.49
C ILE A 123 9.06 -35.55 -4.02
N GLY A 124 8.67 -34.32 -4.39
CA GLY A 124 9.55 -33.28 -4.91
C GLY A 124 10.16 -33.63 -6.26
N MET A 125 9.38 -34.29 -7.14
CA MET A 125 9.80 -34.60 -8.49
C MET A 125 9.20 -33.61 -9.49
N ASN A 126 10.05 -33.10 -10.39
CA ASN A 126 9.70 -32.14 -11.44
C ASN A 126 9.63 -32.83 -12.83
N PRO A 127 8.97 -32.23 -13.84
CA PRO A 127 8.92 -32.77 -15.21
C PRO A 127 10.30 -33.12 -15.79
N SER A 128 11.33 -32.37 -15.43
CA SER A 128 12.71 -32.59 -15.86
C SER A 128 13.41 -33.81 -15.27
N ASP A 129 12.93 -34.36 -14.15
CA ASP A 129 13.42 -35.65 -13.62
C ASP A 129 13.13 -36.82 -14.58
N PHE A 130 12.25 -36.59 -15.55
CA PHE A 130 11.81 -37.56 -16.54
C PHE A 130 12.51 -37.39 -17.90
N GLU A 131 13.22 -36.29 -18.12
CA GLU A 131 13.95 -36.04 -19.36
C GLU A 131 15.14 -37.00 -19.52
N GLY A 132 15.29 -37.58 -20.72
CA GLY A 132 16.38 -38.50 -21.04
C GLY A 132 16.26 -39.91 -20.44
N GLN A 133 15.25 -40.20 -19.61
CA GLN A 133 15.00 -41.57 -19.16
C GLN A 133 14.39 -42.39 -20.31
N ASN A 134 15.03 -43.53 -20.65
CA ASN A 134 14.46 -44.51 -21.58
C ASN A 134 13.23 -45.15 -20.95
N ILE A 135 12.07 -44.52 -21.11
CA ILE A 135 10.79 -45.03 -20.66
C ILE A 135 10.33 -46.10 -21.66
N PRO A 136 10.36 -47.41 -21.33
CA PRO A 136 9.99 -48.45 -22.28
C PRO A 136 8.48 -48.43 -22.50
N THR A 137 8.04 -48.06 -23.69
CA THR A 137 6.66 -48.27 -24.10
C THR A 137 6.50 -49.67 -24.69
N SER A 138 5.58 -50.46 -24.14
CA SER A 138 5.11 -51.66 -24.81
C SER A 138 3.88 -51.30 -25.65
N ASN A 139 4.06 -51.28 -26.98
CA ASN A 139 3.02 -51.20 -28.01
C ASN A 139 2.30 -49.86 -28.24
N ALA A 140 3.00 -48.84 -28.74
CA ALA A 140 2.37 -47.81 -29.58
C ALA A 140 3.08 -47.73 -30.93
N ASP A 141 2.37 -48.06 -32.01
CA ASP A 141 2.80 -47.89 -33.42
C ASP A 141 2.82 -46.41 -33.86
N ASN A 142 3.16 -45.48 -32.96
CA ASN A 142 3.32 -44.06 -33.25
C ASN A 142 4.69 -43.59 -32.75
N VAL A 143 5.43 -42.95 -33.65
CA VAL A 143 6.86 -42.63 -33.53
C VAL A 143 7.15 -41.53 -32.48
N ASP A 144 6.14 -41.05 -31.74
CA ASP A 144 6.21 -39.96 -30.75
C ASP A 144 5.70 -40.31 -29.33
N GLY A 145 5.35 -41.56 -29.06
CA GLY A 145 4.60 -41.93 -27.84
C GLY A 145 5.45 -42.34 -26.64
N SER A 146 6.15 -41.41 -25.97
CA SER A 146 6.66 -41.64 -24.59
C SER A 146 5.61 -41.22 -23.55
N LEU A 147 5.61 -41.85 -22.35
CA LEU A 147 4.80 -41.37 -21.22
C LEU A 147 5.14 -39.91 -20.89
N TYR A 148 6.40 -39.52 -21.11
CA TYR A 148 6.84 -38.14 -21.02
C TYR A 148 6.07 -37.24 -21.99
N ASN A 149 5.97 -37.55 -23.28
CA ASN A 149 5.19 -36.74 -24.23
C ASN A 149 3.68 -36.72 -23.95
N TYR A 150 3.12 -37.78 -23.34
CA TYR A 150 1.71 -37.81 -22.95
C TYR A 150 1.44 -36.98 -21.69
N LEU A 151 2.43 -36.83 -20.81
CA LEU A 151 2.37 -36.00 -19.61
C LEU A 151 2.87 -34.56 -19.84
N PHE A 152 3.78 -34.35 -20.81
CA PHE A 152 4.65 -33.17 -20.95
C PHE A 152 4.95 -32.74 -22.41
N GLY A 153 4.47 -33.44 -23.44
CA GLY A 153 4.73 -33.07 -24.84
C GLY A 153 3.76 -31.97 -25.31
N ASN A 154 4.17 -30.89 -25.97
CA ASN A 154 5.37 -30.69 -26.77
C ASN A 154 5.71 -29.19 -26.93
N THR A 155 7.00 -28.92 -27.09
CA THR A 155 7.58 -27.77 -27.81
C THR A 155 6.66 -27.24 -28.92
N SER A 156 6.46 -25.92 -28.93
CA SER A 156 5.57 -25.14 -29.82
C SER A 156 4.07 -25.34 -29.64
N GLY A 157 3.53 -24.61 -28.64
CA GLY A 157 2.23 -23.94 -28.70
C GLY A 157 1.00 -24.79 -29.05
N TRP A 158 0.27 -25.23 -28.01
CA TRP A 158 -1.19 -25.16 -28.02
C TRP A 158 -1.75 -25.34 -26.61
N SER A 159 -2.48 -24.33 -26.14
CA SER A 159 -3.39 -24.46 -25.01
C SER A 159 -4.43 -25.52 -25.35
N SER A 160 -4.58 -26.52 -24.48
CA SER A 160 -5.78 -27.33 -24.52
C SER A 160 -6.93 -26.45 -24.04
N SER A 161 -7.61 -25.81 -24.99
CA SER A 161 -8.87 -25.06 -24.84
C SER A 161 -10.04 -25.81 -24.15
N ASP A 162 -9.80 -26.97 -23.55
CA ASP A 162 -10.76 -27.80 -22.84
C ASP A 162 -10.19 -28.39 -21.52
N ALA A 163 -9.05 -27.88 -21.01
CA ALA A 163 -8.45 -28.34 -19.75
C ALA A 163 -8.88 -27.57 -18.48
N SER A 164 -9.85 -26.66 -18.52
CA SER A 164 -10.40 -26.06 -17.28
C SER A 164 -11.91 -26.19 -17.15
N LYS A 165 -12.31 -26.98 -16.15
CA LYS A 165 -13.46 -26.63 -15.30
C LYS A 165 -13.04 -26.45 -13.84
N GLY A 166 -11.82 -25.97 -13.62
CA GLY A 166 -11.38 -25.25 -12.43
C GLY A 166 -11.07 -23.80 -12.81
N ASN A 167 -11.04 -22.87 -11.85
CA ASN A 167 -10.86 -21.42 -12.12
C ASN A 167 -9.44 -21.02 -12.60
N TYR A 168 -8.51 -21.96 -12.75
CA TYR A 168 -7.14 -21.74 -13.22
C TYR A 168 -6.78 -22.84 -14.23
N ASP A 169 -6.28 -22.52 -15.42
CA ASP A 169 -5.51 -23.47 -16.24
C ASP A 169 -4.03 -23.42 -15.78
N ALA A 170 -3.42 -24.59 -15.57
CA ALA A 170 -2.01 -24.66 -15.16
C ALA A 170 -1.14 -25.09 -16.35
N ILE A 171 -0.16 -24.26 -16.71
CA ILE A 171 0.77 -24.46 -17.84
C ILE A 171 2.19 -24.61 -17.26
N TYR A 172 2.93 -25.62 -17.72
CA TYR A 172 4.29 -25.92 -17.26
C TYR A 172 5.23 -26.06 -18.45
N GLY A 173 6.34 -25.33 -18.43
CA GLY A 173 7.48 -25.50 -19.32
C GLY A 173 8.46 -26.56 -18.81
N SER A 174 9.56 -26.69 -19.53
CA SER A 174 10.60 -27.69 -19.41
C SER A 174 11.84 -27.10 -18.73
N ASN A 175 13.01 -27.75 -18.89
CA ASN A 175 14.30 -27.19 -18.49
C ASN A 175 15.06 -26.55 -19.68
N ASN A 176 14.36 -26.26 -20.78
CA ASN A 176 14.91 -25.61 -21.95
C ASN A 176 14.07 -24.37 -22.27
N ASP A 177 14.63 -23.46 -23.05
CA ASP A 177 13.93 -22.28 -23.57
C ASP A 177 12.55 -22.62 -24.16
N ASP A 178 11.49 -22.12 -23.53
CA ASP A 178 10.10 -22.36 -23.85
C ASP A 178 9.36 -21.08 -24.30
N ILE A 179 8.21 -21.27 -24.96
CA ILE A 179 7.28 -20.18 -25.28
C ILE A 179 5.90 -20.59 -24.77
N LEU A 180 5.47 -19.96 -23.69
CA LEU A 180 4.24 -20.30 -22.96
C LEU A 180 3.21 -19.18 -23.12
N ARG A 181 1.93 -19.55 -23.29
CA ARG A 181 0.84 -18.59 -23.53
C ARG A 181 -0.42 -19.00 -22.78
N GLY A 182 -0.93 -18.09 -21.96
CA GLY A 182 -2.24 -18.19 -21.34
C GLY A 182 -3.38 -18.05 -22.35
N ASP A 183 -4.60 -18.29 -21.86
CA ASP A 183 -5.83 -18.07 -22.60
C ASP A 183 -6.58 -16.81 -22.10
N SER A 184 -7.89 -16.74 -22.33
CA SER A 184 -8.72 -15.60 -21.88
C SER A 184 -9.19 -15.73 -20.43
N LYS A 185 -8.74 -16.75 -19.71
CA LYS A 185 -9.03 -17.02 -18.32
C LYS A 185 -7.79 -16.75 -17.50
N THR A 186 -8.02 -16.71 -16.19
CA THR A 186 -6.96 -16.73 -15.20
C THR A 186 -6.14 -18.01 -15.32
N ASP A 187 -4.83 -17.85 -15.44
CA ASP A 187 -3.88 -18.94 -15.64
C ASP A 187 -2.79 -18.98 -14.56
N ALA A 188 -2.17 -20.14 -14.39
CA ALA A 188 -0.94 -20.32 -13.64
C ALA A 188 0.14 -20.91 -14.56
N ILE A 189 1.14 -20.14 -14.94
CA ILE A 189 2.17 -20.52 -15.91
C ILE A 189 3.52 -20.61 -15.20
N TYR A 190 4.25 -21.71 -15.41
CA TYR A 190 5.56 -21.97 -14.84
C TYR A 190 6.55 -22.26 -15.98
N GLY A 191 7.58 -21.45 -16.18
CA GLY A 191 8.62 -21.61 -17.20
C GLY A 191 9.48 -22.84 -16.96
N GLY A 192 10.07 -22.92 -15.77
CA GLY A 192 10.86 -24.08 -15.35
C GLY A 192 12.33 -23.73 -15.35
N GLY A 193 13.08 -24.18 -16.35
CA GLY A 193 14.45 -23.71 -16.55
C GLY A 193 14.75 -23.45 -18.01
N GLY A 194 15.83 -22.72 -18.29
CA GLY A 194 16.10 -22.22 -19.64
C GLY A 194 15.58 -20.79 -19.79
N LYS A 195 15.73 -20.21 -20.98
CA LYS A 195 15.30 -18.85 -21.27
C LYS A 195 13.88 -18.85 -21.83
N ASP A 196 12.89 -18.46 -21.04
CA ASP A 196 11.49 -18.62 -21.38
C ASP A 196 10.81 -17.31 -21.83
N ASP A 197 9.93 -17.40 -22.83
CA ASP A 197 9.00 -16.33 -23.20
C ASP A 197 7.58 -16.70 -22.70
N ILE A 198 7.13 -16.06 -21.63
CA ILE A 198 5.83 -16.30 -20.99
C ILE A 198 4.89 -15.14 -21.28
N TYR A 199 3.70 -15.45 -21.79
CA TYR A 199 2.63 -14.48 -21.99
C TYR A 199 1.41 -14.93 -21.19
N GLY A 200 0.91 -14.10 -20.30
CA GLY A 200 -0.32 -14.32 -19.54
C GLY A 200 -1.55 -14.25 -20.45
N GLY A 201 -2.39 -13.25 -20.23
CA GLY A 201 -3.69 -13.22 -20.89
C GLY A 201 -4.42 -11.90 -20.75
N SER A 202 -5.55 -11.94 -20.06
CA SER A 202 -6.46 -10.78 -20.00
C SER A 202 -7.22 -10.68 -18.69
N LEU A 203 -6.89 -11.54 -17.73
CA LEU A 203 -7.50 -11.59 -16.40
C LEU A 203 -6.36 -11.60 -15.37
N ALA A 204 -6.64 -11.93 -14.12
CA ALA A 204 -5.58 -12.06 -13.12
C ALA A 204 -4.83 -13.39 -13.30
N GLU A 205 -3.55 -13.33 -13.58
CA GLU A 205 -2.65 -14.44 -13.85
C GLU A 205 -1.62 -14.67 -12.73
N LYS A 206 -1.00 -15.85 -12.73
CA LYS A 206 0.19 -16.17 -11.94
C LYS A 206 1.29 -16.70 -12.84
N LEU A 207 2.37 -15.97 -12.99
CA LEU A 207 3.43 -16.26 -13.95
C LEU A 207 4.75 -16.44 -13.19
N TYR A 208 5.46 -17.53 -13.47
CA TYR A 208 6.72 -17.88 -12.82
C TYR A 208 7.74 -18.22 -13.91
N GLY A 209 8.87 -17.51 -13.96
CA GLY A 209 9.98 -17.76 -14.89
C GLY A 209 10.72 -19.04 -14.53
N GLY A 210 11.50 -18.99 -13.45
CA GLY A 210 12.24 -20.13 -12.92
C GLY A 210 13.73 -19.92 -13.02
N GLU A 211 14.47 -20.88 -13.57
CA GLU A 211 15.92 -20.75 -13.80
C GLU A 211 16.20 -20.23 -15.22
N GLY A 212 16.82 -19.07 -15.40
CA GLY A 212 17.23 -18.54 -16.70
C GLY A 212 16.86 -17.08 -16.88
N ASP A 213 17.23 -16.50 -18.03
CA ASP A 213 16.96 -15.07 -18.32
C ASP A 213 15.58 -14.91 -18.99
N ASP A 214 14.51 -14.87 -18.24
CA ASP A 214 13.13 -14.99 -18.73
C ASP A 214 12.54 -13.66 -19.21
N PHE A 215 11.57 -13.76 -20.11
CA PHE A 215 10.70 -12.66 -20.51
C PHE A 215 9.26 -13.01 -20.14
N ILE A 216 8.62 -12.20 -19.29
CA ILE A 216 7.26 -12.45 -18.82
C ILE A 216 6.40 -11.21 -19.03
N ASP A 217 5.27 -11.38 -19.72
CA ASP A 217 4.28 -10.35 -20.05
C ASP A 217 2.91 -10.75 -19.47
N GLY A 218 2.45 -10.03 -18.43
CA GLY A 218 1.14 -10.19 -17.79
C GLY A 218 -0.04 -9.73 -18.66
N SER A 219 0.22 -8.70 -19.48
CA SER A 219 -0.71 -8.08 -20.43
C SER A 219 -1.83 -7.26 -19.78
N LEU A 220 -2.95 -7.86 -19.39
CA LEU A 220 -4.05 -7.13 -18.75
C LEU A 220 -4.54 -7.93 -17.56
N GLY A 221 -4.88 -7.24 -16.47
CA GLY A 221 -5.43 -7.86 -15.28
C GLY A 221 -4.58 -7.58 -14.06
N ASN A 222 -4.84 -8.27 -12.96
CA ASN A 222 -4.08 -8.06 -11.73
C ASN A 222 -3.20 -9.28 -11.51
N ASP A 223 -1.96 -9.18 -11.94
CA ASP A 223 -1.07 -10.29 -12.13
C ASP A 223 -0.09 -10.45 -10.97
N THR A 224 0.37 -11.68 -10.78
CA THR A 224 1.50 -11.98 -9.90
C THR A 224 2.59 -12.63 -10.73
N ILE A 225 3.71 -11.95 -10.87
CA ILE A 225 4.82 -12.34 -11.73
C ILE A 225 6.08 -12.52 -10.86
N GLU A 226 6.78 -13.64 -11.04
CA GLU A 226 8.05 -13.95 -10.36
C GLU A 226 9.08 -14.44 -11.39
N GLY A 227 10.21 -13.74 -11.53
CA GLY A 227 11.31 -14.11 -12.42
C GLY A 227 12.13 -15.29 -11.88
N ALA A 228 12.56 -15.16 -10.63
CA ALA A 228 13.36 -16.11 -9.84
C ALA A 228 14.87 -16.05 -10.06
N GLU A 229 15.51 -17.01 -10.74
CA GLU A 229 16.98 -17.02 -10.91
C GLU A 229 17.35 -16.60 -12.33
N GLY A 230 18.08 -15.50 -12.52
CA GLY A 230 18.59 -15.09 -13.83
C GLY A 230 18.34 -13.61 -14.07
N ASN A 231 18.70 -13.11 -15.26
CA ASN A 231 18.44 -11.70 -15.58
C ASN A 231 17.13 -11.59 -16.35
N ASP A 232 16.06 -11.29 -15.64
CA ASP A 232 14.70 -11.36 -16.12
C ASP A 232 14.19 -10.02 -16.66
N THR A 233 13.13 -10.10 -17.47
CA THR A 233 12.35 -8.95 -17.92
C THR A 233 10.88 -9.23 -17.66
N LEU A 234 10.30 -8.49 -16.71
CA LEU A 234 8.94 -8.68 -16.23
C LEU A 234 8.10 -7.44 -16.58
N ASP A 235 6.97 -7.65 -17.24
CA ASP A 235 6.03 -6.61 -17.67
C ASP A 235 4.64 -6.96 -17.11
N GLY A 236 4.12 -6.13 -16.20
CA GLY A 236 2.81 -6.30 -15.56
C GLY A 236 1.66 -6.00 -16.53
N GLY A 237 1.76 -4.84 -17.19
CA GLY A 237 0.79 -4.37 -18.18
C GLY A 237 -0.29 -3.47 -17.56
N ASP A 238 -1.56 -3.65 -17.96
CA ASP A 238 -2.66 -2.89 -17.36
C ASP A 238 -3.20 -3.61 -16.10
N GLY A 239 -3.12 -3.00 -14.93
CA GLY A 239 -3.88 -3.42 -13.75
C GLY A 239 -3.25 -3.09 -12.40
N THR A 240 -3.27 -4.02 -11.46
CA THR A 240 -2.64 -3.83 -10.14
C THR A 240 -1.84 -5.08 -9.91
N ASP A 241 -0.56 -4.98 -10.21
CA ASP A 241 0.33 -6.11 -10.40
C ASP A 241 1.33 -6.23 -9.27
N THR A 242 1.85 -7.43 -9.11
CA THR A 242 2.94 -7.72 -8.18
C THR A 242 4.05 -8.42 -8.94
N LEU A 243 5.18 -7.75 -9.08
CA LEU A 243 6.37 -8.23 -9.80
C LEU A 243 7.50 -8.48 -8.81
N LEU A 244 8.09 -9.67 -8.86
CA LEU A 244 9.25 -10.08 -8.07
C LEU A 244 10.36 -10.50 -9.04
N GLY A 245 11.47 -9.76 -9.09
CA GLY A 245 12.64 -10.09 -9.92
C GLY A 245 13.31 -11.37 -9.44
N GLY A 246 13.91 -11.31 -8.26
CA GLY A 246 14.51 -12.47 -7.61
C GLY A 246 16.01 -12.29 -7.45
N THR A 247 16.81 -13.09 -8.12
CA THR A 247 18.28 -12.96 -8.13
C THR A 247 18.75 -12.74 -9.55
N GLY A 248 19.57 -11.71 -9.77
CA GLY A 248 20.10 -11.36 -11.09
C GLY A 248 19.89 -9.88 -11.37
N ASP A 249 20.41 -9.38 -12.49
CA ASP A 249 20.16 -7.97 -12.85
C ASP A 249 18.85 -7.91 -13.66
N ASP A 250 17.73 -7.59 -13.00
CA ASP A 250 16.37 -7.69 -13.55
C ASP A 250 15.82 -6.35 -14.10
N ASN A 251 14.83 -6.44 -14.99
CA ASN A 251 14.07 -5.29 -15.48
C ASN A 251 12.57 -5.49 -15.22
N LEU A 252 11.97 -4.67 -14.37
CA LEU A 252 10.56 -4.75 -13.98
C LEU A 252 9.80 -3.51 -14.45
N PHE A 253 8.66 -3.72 -15.10
CA PHE A 253 7.76 -2.68 -15.61
C PHE A 253 6.34 -2.94 -15.06
N GLY A 254 5.82 -2.04 -14.22
CA GLY A 254 4.43 -2.08 -13.72
C GLY A 254 3.43 -1.66 -14.81
N ASP A 255 3.80 -0.64 -15.58
CA ASP A 255 3.00 -0.02 -16.63
C ASP A 255 1.81 0.78 -16.09
N ALA A 256 0.58 0.26 -16.09
CA ALA A 256 -0.61 1.07 -15.78
C ALA A 256 -1.42 0.52 -14.62
N GLY A 257 -1.36 1.21 -13.49
CA GLY A 257 -2.22 1.10 -12.31
C GLY A 257 -1.37 1.08 -11.05
N ASP A 258 -1.91 0.58 -9.94
CA ASP A 258 -1.22 0.69 -8.63
C ASP A 258 -0.38 -0.57 -8.39
N ASP A 259 0.91 -0.54 -8.73
CA ASP A 259 1.74 -1.74 -8.81
C ASP A 259 2.71 -1.90 -7.63
N THR A 260 3.17 -3.13 -7.41
CA THR A 260 4.23 -3.44 -6.43
C THR A 260 5.37 -4.19 -7.12
N LEU A 261 6.53 -3.57 -7.18
CA LEU A 261 7.73 -4.10 -7.82
C LEU A 261 8.81 -4.33 -6.76
N ASN A 262 9.43 -5.51 -6.75
CA ASN A 262 10.57 -5.86 -5.91
C ASN A 262 11.68 -6.42 -6.80
N GLY A 263 12.84 -5.76 -6.83
CA GLY A 263 14.01 -6.18 -7.61
C GLY A 263 14.61 -7.45 -7.04
N GLY A 264 15.15 -7.37 -5.82
CA GLY A 264 15.65 -8.53 -5.08
C GLY A 264 17.15 -8.44 -4.82
N GLU A 265 17.90 -9.44 -5.29
CA GLU A 265 19.36 -9.44 -5.19
C GLU A 265 20.00 -9.05 -6.53
N ASP A 266 21.09 -8.29 -6.47
CA ASP A 266 21.87 -7.76 -7.60
C ASP A 266 21.31 -6.43 -8.15
N ASN A 267 21.71 -5.94 -9.34
CA ASN A 267 21.43 -4.55 -9.73
C ASN A 267 20.22 -4.49 -10.67
N ASP A 268 19.11 -4.01 -10.14
CA ASP A 268 17.82 -4.06 -10.82
C ASP A 268 17.41 -2.71 -11.41
N THR A 269 16.52 -2.75 -12.40
CA THR A 269 15.82 -1.59 -12.94
C THR A 269 14.32 -1.77 -12.80
N LEU A 270 13.69 -0.92 -11.98
CA LEU A 270 12.25 -0.94 -11.70
C LEU A 270 11.62 0.32 -12.26
N ASN A 271 10.49 0.17 -12.96
CA ASN A 271 9.68 1.28 -13.48
C ASN A 271 8.21 1.05 -13.13
N GLY A 272 7.64 1.87 -12.24
CA GLY A 272 6.24 1.78 -11.82
C GLY A 272 5.29 2.07 -12.97
N GLY A 273 5.46 3.24 -13.60
CA GLY A 273 4.69 3.63 -14.76
C GLY A 273 3.66 4.70 -14.40
N SER A 274 2.38 4.38 -14.40
CA SER A 274 1.34 5.33 -13.99
C SER A 274 0.42 4.72 -12.95
N GLY A 275 0.20 5.40 -11.83
CA GLY A 275 -0.64 4.94 -10.74
C GLY A 275 0.03 5.20 -9.40
N LEU A 276 -0.37 4.50 -8.35
CA LEU A 276 0.27 4.61 -7.04
C LEU A 276 1.17 3.40 -6.80
N ASP A 277 2.45 3.54 -7.12
CA ASP A 277 3.38 2.43 -7.18
C ASP A 277 4.24 2.30 -5.93
N THR A 278 4.62 1.06 -5.62
CA THR A 278 5.61 0.73 -4.58
C THR A 278 6.78 -0.01 -5.21
N LEU A 279 7.96 0.61 -5.22
CA LEU A 279 9.18 0.06 -5.78
C LEU A 279 10.18 -0.23 -4.66
N LEU A 280 10.67 -1.47 -4.61
CA LEU A 280 11.63 -1.96 -3.63
C LEU A 280 12.88 -2.49 -4.36
N GLY A 281 14.01 -1.78 -4.27
CA GLY A 281 15.29 -2.23 -4.85
C GLY A 281 15.88 -3.44 -4.13
N GLU A 282 15.72 -3.48 -2.80
CA GLU A 282 16.28 -4.51 -1.91
C GLU A 282 17.81 -4.48 -1.84
N SER A 283 18.57 -5.34 -2.52
CA SER A 283 20.04 -5.37 -2.36
C SER A 283 20.75 -5.27 -3.69
N GLY A 284 21.51 -4.21 -3.91
CA GLY A 284 21.94 -3.92 -5.28
C GLY A 284 22.61 -2.58 -5.45
N ASN A 285 22.69 -2.12 -6.69
CA ASN A 285 22.76 -0.68 -6.98
C ASN A 285 21.67 -0.44 -8.00
N ASP A 286 20.49 -0.15 -7.49
CA ASP A 286 19.26 -0.27 -8.24
C ASP A 286 18.88 1.06 -8.88
N THR A 287 18.06 0.98 -9.93
CA THR A 287 17.45 2.15 -10.57
C THR A 287 15.95 2.05 -10.45
N LEU A 288 15.34 2.92 -9.66
CA LEU A 288 13.90 2.97 -9.43
C LEU A 288 13.31 4.22 -10.10
N ILE A 289 12.29 4.01 -10.93
CA ILE A 289 11.56 5.05 -11.65
C ILE A 289 10.08 4.94 -11.24
N GLY A 290 9.54 5.90 -10.48
CA GLY A 290 8.12 5.89 -10.08
C GLY A 290 7.21 6.08 -11.29
N GLY A 291 7.36 7.23 -11.96
CA GLY A 291 6.59 7.58 -13.14
C GLY A 291 5.58 8.66 -12.82
N GLY A 292 4.29 8.40 -13.00
CA GLY A 292 3.24 9.37 -12.71
C GLY A 292 2.33 8.89 -11.59
N GLY A 293 2.19 9.68 -10.55
CA GLY A 293 1.35 9.41 -9.38
C GLY A 293 2.16 9.55 -8.10
N ASN A 294 1.58 9.19 -6.96
CA ASN A 294 2.27 9.36 -5.68
C ASN A 294 2.97 8.06 -5.29
N ASP A 295 4.24 7.92 -5.65
CA ASP A 295 4.95 6.65 -5.55
C ASP A 295 5.76 6.54 -4.25
N THR A 296 6.10 5.31 -3.90
CA THR A 296 7.03 4.99 -2.82
C THR A 296 8.22 4.23 -3.38
N LEU A 297 9.40 4.84 -3.30
CA LEU A 297 10.66 4.27 -3.80
C LEU A 297 11.57 3.96 -2.61
N ASP A 298 11.87 2.69 -2.38
CA ASP A 298 12.83 2.22 -1.37
C ASP A 298 14.04 1.60 -2.05
N GLY A 299 15.20 2.29 -1.97
CA GLY A 299 16.44 1.83 -2.59
C GLY A 299 17.02 0.58 -1.92
N GLY A 300 16.80 0.40 -0.62
CA GLY A 300 17.36 -0.72 0.12
C GLY A 300 18.87 -0.60 0.43
N GLU A 301 19.58 -1.72 0.36
CA GLU A 301 21.03 -1.79 0.51
C GLU A 301 21.71 -1.55 -0.84
N GLY A 302 22.39 -0.42 -0.99
CA GLY A 302 23.02 -0.15 -2.27
C GLY A 302 23.57 1.24 -2.39
N SER A 303 23.93 1.62 -3.61
CA SER A 303 24.03 3.02 -4.00
C SER A 303 23.09 3.22 -5.15
N ASP A 304 21.85 3.58 -4.80
CA ASP A 304 20.71 3.46 -5.70
C ASP A 304 20.42 4.79 -6.38
N THR A 305 19.71 4.72 -7.51
CA THR A 305 19.20 5.89 -8.23
C THR A 305 17.69 5.89 -8.17
N LEU A 306 17.11 6.87 -7.47
CA LEU A 306 15.67 6.98 -7.26
C LEU A 306 15.13 8.18 -8.03
N MET A 307 14.18 7.94 -8.94
CA MET A 307 13.53 8.95 -9.76
C MET A 307 12.03 8.85 -9.57
N GLY A 308 11.43 9.75 -8.79
CA GLY A 308 9.99 9.72 -8.50
C GLY A 308 9.16 10.02 -9.74
N GLY A 309 9.18 11.26 -10.23
CA GLY A 309 8.63 11.58 -11.54
C GLY A 309 7.74 12.82 -11.50
N ASP A 310 6.46 12.62 -11.79
CA ASP A 310 5.38 13.61 -11.63
C ASP A 310 4.57 13.28 -10.36
N ASP A 311 4.03 14.30 -9.68
CA ASP A 311 3.22 14.20 -8.46
C ASP A 311 4.06 13.90 -7.19
N TYR A 312 3.43 13.56 -6.05
CA TYR A 312 4.08 13.60 -4.73
C TYR A 312 4.71 12.26 -4.35
N ASP A 313 6.04 12.18 -4.37
CA ASP A 313 6.76 10.93 -4.11
C ASP A 313 7.36 10.81 -2.70
N THR A 314 7.49 9.58 -2.22
CA THR A 314 8.20 9.25 -0.97
C THR A 314 9.44 8.42 -1.26
N TYR A 315 10.60 8.99 -0.95
CA TYR A 315 11.90 8.33 -1.10
C TYR A 315 12.38 7.76 0.24
N LEU A 316 12.62 6.45 0.30
CA LEU A 316 13.30 5.77 1.40
C LEU A 316 14.73 5.47 0.92
N ALA A 317 15.66 6.35 1.31
CA ALA A 317 17.03 6.31 0.84
C ALA A 317 17.99 5.77 1.90
N GLY A 318 18.94 4.97 1.43
CA GLY A 318 20.10 4.47 2.14
C GLY A 318 21.38 5.26 1.82
N ASN A 319 22.50 4.81 2.37
CA ASN A 319 23.79 5.46 2.19
C ASN A 319 24.37 5.23 0.79
N GLY A 320 24.57 6.32 0.05
CA GLY A 320 25.16 6.32 -1.29
C GLY A 320 24.16 6.71 -2.37
N ASP A 321 22.88 6.74 -2.03
CA ASP A 321 21.80 6.94 -2.98
C ASP A 321 21.79 8.34 -3.59
N THR A 322 21.27 8.38 -4.80
CA THR A 322 21.04 9.58 -5.59
C THR A 322 19.57 9.69 -5.93
N ILE A 323 18.95 10.79 -5.53
CA ILE A 323 17.56 11.12 -5.85
C ILE A 323 17.55 12.16 -6.96
N SER A 324 16.71 11.95 -7.97
CA SER A 324 16.44 12.93 -9.01
C SER A 324 14.94 13.05 -9.23
N ASP A 325 14.36 14.15 -8.78
CA ASP A 325 12.95 14.47 -8.96
C ASP A 325 12.80 15.58 -10.01
N SER A 326 11.85 15.41 -10.93
CA SER A 326 11.69 16.32 -12.07
C SER A 326 10.80 17.53 -11.77
N ASP A 327 9.82 17.37 -10.89
CA ASP A 327 8.90 18.43 -10.47
C ASP A 327 9.20 18.95 -9.05
N GLY A 328 10.03 18.20 -8.30
CA GLY A 328 10.50 18.51 -6.97
C GLY A 328 9.47 18.21 -5.88
N SER A 329 8.34 17.57 -6.18
CA SER A 329 7.27 17.32 -5.22
C SER A 329 7.49 15.99 -4.50
N GLY A 330 7.67 16.03 -3.19
CA GLY A 330 7.84 14.79 -2.44
C GLY A 330 8.47 14.99 -1.08
N ARG A 331 9.03 13.91 -0.55
CA ARG A 331 9.79 13.90 0.71
C ARG A 331 10.86 12.83 0.74
N VAL A 332 11.94 13.11 1.46
CA VAL A 332 13.06 12.18 1.61
C VAL A 332 13.18 11.68 3.04
N ASN A 333 13.08 10.37 3.20
CA ASN A 333 13.40 9.66 4.43
C ASN A 333 14.76 8.96 4.26
N PHE A 334 15.78 9.51 4.89
CA PHE A 334 17.12 8.94 4.86
C PHE A 334 17.40 8.17 6.15
N GLU A 335 17.57 6.84 6.04
CA GLU A 335 17.90 5.96 7.18
C GLU A 335 16.93 6.12 8.36
N GLY A 336 15.64 6.29 8.06
CA GLY A 336 14.57 6.46 9.05
C GLY A 336 14.40 7.89 9.59
N ASN A 337 15.18 8.86 9.10
CA ASN A 337 15.05 10.28 9.43
C ASN A 337 14.48 11.06 8.24
N MET A 338 13.36 11.72 8.46
CA MET A 338 12.79 12.64 7.47
C MET A 338 13.68 13.87 7.37
N LEU A 339 14.12 14.19 6.16
CA LEU A 339 14.90 15.39 5.88
C LEU A 339 13.94 16.57 5.71
N SER A 340 14.24 17.67 6.40
CA SER A 340 13.48 18.92 6.37
C SER A 340 14.35 20.12 5.99
N GLY A 341 15.67 19.94 6.00
CA GLY A 341 16.66 20.95 5.62
C GLY A 341 17.45 21.49 6.80
N GLY A 342 18.04 22.66 6.64
CA GLY A 342 18.98 23.18 7.64
C GLY A 342 19.39 24.63 7.43
N THR A 343 20.03 25.19 8.44
CA THR A 343 20.42 26.60 8.46
C THR A 343 21.92 26.75 8.20
N PHE A 344 22.30 27.74 7.40
CA PHE A 344 23.69 28.01 7.04
C PHE A 344 24.53 28.38 8.27
N ASN A 345 25.62 27.65 8.47
CA ASN A 345 26.61 27.92 9.50
C ASN A 345 27.87 28.53 8.86
N LYS A 346 28.12 29.81 9.15
CA LYS A 346 29.24 30.59 8.61
C LYS A 346 30.62 30.06 9.04
N ASP A 347 30.70 29.40 10.20
CA ASP A 347 31.96 28.85 10.71
C ASP A 347 32.36 27.56 9.99
N THR A 348 31.38 26.74 9.61
CA THR A 348 31.59 25.44 8.96
C THR A 348 31.42 25.50 7.44
N GLY A 349 30.73 26.52 6.92
CA GLY A 349 30.50 26.73 5.49
C GLY A 349 29.47 25.78 4.88
N VAL A 350 28.64 25.14 5.72
CA VAL A 350 27.59 24.19 5.33
C VAL A 350 26.29 24.54 6.04
N TYR A 351 25.16 23.98 5.60
CA TYR A 351 23.92 24.06 6.35
C TYR A 351 23.87 22.91 7.36
N GLU A 352 23.39 23.17 8.57
CA GLU A 352 23.29 22.17 9.64
C GLU A 352 21.81 21.96 9.98
N GLY A 353 21.38 20.71 10.02
CA GLY A 353 19.97 20.33 10.18
C GLY A 353 19.79 18.81 10.16
N ASP A 354 18.65 18.31 10.64
CA ASP A 354 18.30 16.87 10.64
C ASP A 354 19.36 15.92 11.23
N GLY A 355 20.17 16.42 12.18
CA GLY A 355 21.27 15.66 12.80
C GLY A 355 22.50 15.46 11.91
N GLY A 356 22.58 16.16 10.78
CA GLY A 356 23.69 16.14 9.83
C GLY A 356 24.02 17.52 9.24
N SER A 357 24.65 17.50 8.08
CA SER A 357 25.02 18.70 7.33
C SER A 357 24.64 18.59 5.86
N TYR A 358 24.14 19.68 5.28
CA TYR A 358 23.86 19.82 3.87
C TYR A 358 24.92 20.68 3.16
N SER A 359 25.33 20.26 1.97
CA SER A 359 26.19 21.02 1.07
C SER A 359 25.52 21.16 -0.29
N LEU A 360 25.33 22.39 -0.76
CA LEU A 360 24.74 22.67 -2.07
C LEU A 360 25.83 23.14 -3.03
N SER A 361 26.00 22.45 -4.16
CA SER A 361 26.96 22.82 -5.20
C SER A 361 26.39 22.54 -6.59
N GLY A 362 26.11 23.60 -7.34
CA GLY A 362 25.75 23.48 -8.76
C GLY A 362 24.40 22.81 -9.02
N GLY A 363 23.44 22.94 -8.10
CA GLY A 363 22.12 22.29 -8.19
C GLY A 363 22.08 20.88 -7.60
N THR A 364 23.22 20.34 -7.15
CA THR A 364 23.27 19.09 -6.41
C THR A 364 23.36 19.38 -4.91
N LEU A 365 22.38 18.89 -4.16
CA LEU A 365 22.34 18.94 -2.71
C LEU A 365 22.87 17.61 -2.15
N THR A 366 23.82 17.68 -1.23
CA THR A 366 24.36 16.51 -0.54
C THR A 366 24.05 16.62 0.94
N PHE A 367 23.41 15.61 1.52
CA PHE A 367 23.23 15.49 2.97
C PHE A 367 24.16 14.40 3.52
N THR A 368 24.85 14.70 4.62
CA THR A 368 25.73 13.75 5.30
C THR A 368 25.47 13.77 6.80
N ASN A 369 25.32 12.60 7.41
CA ASN A 369 25.25 12.43 8.87
C ASN A 369 26.11 11.23 9.33
N GLY A 370 25.90 10.75 10.56
CA GLY A 370 26.63 9.60 11.09
C GLY A 370 26.25 8.24 10.47
N ALA A 371 25.14 8.15 9.75
CA ALA A 371 24.68 6.95 9.05
C ALA A 371 25.26 6.87 7.63
N GLY A 372 25.42 8.00 6.94
CA GLY A 372 25.93 8.00 5.58
C GLY A 372 25.77 9.32 4.84
N THR A 373 25.76 9.24 3.51
CA THR A 373 25.53 10.37 2.60
C THR A 373 24.47 10.04 1.57
N ILE A 374 23.62 11.00 1.25
CA ILE A 374 22.75 10.97 0.06
C ILE A 374 23.00 12.19 -0.82
N THR A 375 22.67 12.03 -2.09
CA THR A 375 22.73 13.08 -3.10
C THR A 375 21.34 13.33 -3.66
N ILE A 376 20.98 14.59 -3.85
CA ILE A 376 19.74 15.03 -4.48
C ILE A 376 20.14 15.94 -5.64
N ASP A 377 19.92 15.47 -6.86
CA ASP A 377 20.19 16.22 -8.06
C ASP A 377 19.03 17.17 -8.40
N ASN A 378 19.36 18.24 -9.14
CA ASN A 378 18.42 19.30 -9.54
C ASN A 378 17.70 20.01 -8.38
N TYR A 379 18.25 19.95 -7.17
CA TYR A 379 17.74 20.69 -6.03
C TYR A 379 17.77 22.21 -6.27
N SER A 380 16.64 22.86 -6.01
CA SER A 380 16.48 24.31 -6.01
C SER A 380 16.08 24.80 -4.62
N LYS A 381 16.77 25.84 -4.13
CA LYS A 381 16.40 26.54 -2.90
C LYS A 381 15.11 27.36 -3.05
N ASP A 382 14.83 27.82 -4.26
CA ASP A 382 13.69 28.66 -4.62
C ASP A 382 12.52 27.78 -5.14
N ALA A 383 12.44 26.55 -4.67
CA ALA A 383 11.34 25.64 -4.94
C ALA A 383 11.16 24.75 -3.72
N ASP A 384 9.96 24.21 -3.52
CA ASP A 384 9.67 23.22 -2.49
C ASP A 384 10.25 21.85 -2.87
N SER A 385 11.58 21.80 -3.05
CA SER A 385 12.31 20.65 -3.55
C SER A 385 12.35 19.55 -2.49
N LEU A 386 11.41 18.61 -2.58
CA LEU A 386 11.25 17.44 -1.72
C LEU A 386 11.01 17.78 -0.25
N GLY A 387 10.43 18.95 0.04
CA GLY A 387 10.20 19.43 1.41
C GLY A 387 11.49 19.76 2.18
N ILE A 388 12.62 19.95 1.49
CA ILE A 388 13.91 20.25 2.12
C ILE A 388 14.22 21.74 1.96
N HIS A 389 14.28 22.48 3.07
CA HIS A 389 14.48 23.93 3.06
C HIS A 389 15.85 24.33 3.62
N LEU A 390 16.65 25.04 2.81
CA LEU A 390 17.95 25.57 3.23
C LEU A 390 17.87 27.08 3.51
N GLU A 391 18.06 27.45 4.78
CA GLU A 391 18.00 28.84 5.23
C GLU A 391 19.38 29.49 5.28
N ASP A 392 19.57 30.63 4.62
CA ASP A 392 20.78 31.43 4.75
C ASP A 392 20.69 32.33 6.00
N LYS A 393 21.73 32.35 6.86
CA LYS A 393 21.80 33.33 7.96
C LYS A 393 22.25 34.69 7.43
N ASP A 394 21.33 35.64 7.34
CA ASP A 394 21.66 37.02 6.98
C ASP A 394 22.68 37.65 7.96
N ASP A 395 23.57 38.48 7.40
CA ASP A 395 24.68 39.14 8.10
C ASP A 395 24.25 40.30 9.03
N GLU A 396 22.95 40.53 9.28
CA GLU A 396 22.48 41.65 10.10
C GLU A 396 22.24 41.33 11.59
N ASP A 397 22.34 40.06 12.02
CA ASP A 397 22.02 39.63 13.39
C ASP A 397 23.21 39.46 14.35
N GLU A 398 24.41 39.95 13.98
CA GLU A 398 25.55 40.02 14.90
C GLU A 398 25.59 41.36 15.69
N GLU A 399 24.53 41.74 16.42
CA GLU A 399 24.72 42.65 17.56
C GLU A 399 23.56 42.69 18.60
N ASN A 400 23.10 41.56 19.17
CA ASN A 400 22.55 41.61 20.54
C ASN A 400 22.43 40.21 21.21
N PRO A 401 23.24 39.88 22.24
CA PRO A 401 23.20 38.56 22.87
C PRO A 401 22.09 38.45 23.93
N ASN A 402 20.86 38.85 23.61
CA ASN A 402 19.71 38.74 24.53
C ASN A 402 18.33 38.96 23.86
N THR A 403 17.95 38.14 22.88
CA THR A 403 16.52 37.94 22.53
C THR A 403 16.29 36.55 21.94
N ASN A 404 15.70 35.65 22.73
CA ASN A 404 14.99 34.46 22.24
C ASN A 404 13.75 34.93 21.45
N ASN A 405 13.89 35.28 20.18
CA ASN A 405 12.77 35.70 19.34
C ASN A 405 12.52 34.68 18.23
N ILE A 406 11.58 33.78 18.51
CA ILE A 406 10.79 33.08 17.50
C ILE A 406 9.94 34.16 16.82
N LEU A 407 10.24 34.53 15.57
CA LEU A 407 9.27 35.11 14.63
C LEU A 407 9.73 34.83 13.17
N PRO A 408 8.83 34.36 12.28
CA PRO A 408 9.13 33.99 10.90
C PRO A 408 9.15 35.20 9.95
N GLU A 409 10.00 35.12 8.92
CA GLU A 409 10.04 36.08 7.83
C GLU A 409 8.82 35.95 6.91
N THR A 410 8.39 37.10 6.40
CA THR A 410 7.36 37.25 5.39
C THR A 410 8.06 37.53 4.06
N SER A 411 8.15 36.52 3.20
CA SER A 411 8.43 36.71 1.79
C SER A 411 7.34 36.04 0.98
N ALA A 412 6.66 36.86 0.19
CA ALA A 412 5.54 36.47 -0.64
C ALA A 412 6.03 35.55 -1.78
N GLY A 413 5.60 34.30 -1.73
CA GLY A 413 5.75 33.30 -2.80
C GLY A 413 6.47 32.06 -2.29
N GLU A 414 5.81 30.90 -2.41
CA GLU A 414 6.28 29.53 -2.09
C GLU A 414 5.89 28.98 -0.70
N GLY A 415 5.32 27.77 -0.70
CA GLY A 415 5.08 26.89 0.45
C GLY A 415 4.20 27.44 1.58
N HIS A 416 2.89 27.14 1.57
CA HIS A 416 2.06 27.43 2.74
C HIS A 416 2.53 26.58 3.93
N ASN A 417 3.19 27.21 4.92
CA ASN A 417 3.54 26.58 6.18
C ASN A 417 2.28 25.97 6.81
N GLU A 418 2.22 24.64 6.80
CA GLU A 418 1.04 23.88 7.20
C GLU A 418 0.64 24.08 8.68
N ASN A 419 1.54 24.60 9.51
CA ASN A 419 1.27 24.93 10.92
C ASN A 419 0.59 26.28 11.10
N PHE A 420 0.24 26.98 10.03
CA PHE A 420 -0.48 28.24 10.12
C PHE A 420 -1.73 28.23 9.24
N SER A 421 -2.77 28.87 9.74
CA SER A 421 -3.97 29.17 8.96
C SER A 421 -4.49 30.53 9.35
N SER A 422 -4.96 31.27 8.36
CA SER A 422 -5.48 32.60 8.56
C SER A 422 -7.00 32.58 8.58
N PRO A 423 -7.60 33.30 9.53
CA PRO A 423 -8.90 33.91 9.30
C PRO A 423 -8.86 35.45 9.36
N LEU A 424 -9.92 36.08 8.88
CA LEU A 424 -10.20 37.49 9.08
C LEU A 424 -10.74 37.75 10.50
N VAL A 425 -10.06 38.63 11.24
CA VAL A 425 -10.38 39.03 12.61
C VAL A 425 -10.72 40.52 12.66
N LEU A 426 -11.90 40.85 13.19
CA LEU A 426 -12.35 42.22 13.39
C LEU A 426 -11.92 42.73 14.78
N ASP A 427 -11.17 43.83 14.82
CA ASP A 427 -10.92 44.60 16.05
C ASP A 427 -12.21 45.33 16.47
N LEU A 428 -13.06 44.66 17.22
CA LEU A 428 -14.37 45.15 17.66
C LEU A 428 -14.22 46.15 18.81
N ASN A 429 -13.20 46.02 19.65
CA ASN A 429 -13.03 46.89 20.81
C ASN A 429 -12.24 48.20 20.47
N GLY A 430 -11.52 48.22 19.34
CA GLY A 430 -10.72 49.33 18.84
C GLY A 430 -9.39 49.54 19.58
N ASN A 431 -8.83 48.52 20.21
CA ASN A 431 -7.57 48.59 20.97
C ASN A 431 -6.33 48.37 20.09
N GLY A 432 -6.51 47.92 18.83
CA GLY A 432 -5.43 47.62 17.89
C GLY A 432 -4.75 46.26 18.09
N THR A 433 -5.28 45.38 18.95
CA THR A 433 -4.88 43.98 19.08
C THR A 433 -6.07 43.07 18.81
N THR A 434 -5.82 41.91 18.21
CA THR A 434 -6.88 41.03 17.69
C THR A 434 -6.68 39.56 18.07
N SER A 435 -5.52 39.22 18.64
CA SER A 435 -5.06 37.85 18.79
C SER A 435 -4.36 37.58 20.13
N THR A 436 -4.38 36.31 20.51
CA THR A 436 -3.76 35.78 21.72
C THR A 436 -2.75 34.70 21.36
N PHE A 437 -1.72 34.55 22.19
CA PHE A 437 -0.67 33.56 21.98
C PHE A 437 -1.13 32.17 22.42
N ILE A 438 -0.82 31.11 21.67
CA ILE A 438 -1.21 29.72 21.96
C ILE A 438 -0.91 29.24 23.40
N ALA A 439 0.18 29.71 24.03
CA ALA A 439 0.48 29.33 25.42
C ALA A 439 -0.52 29.90 26.45
N GLN A 440 -1.33 30.88 26.03
CA GLN A 440 -2.38 31.52 26.83
C GLN A 440 -3.76 30.92 26.55
N THR A 441 -3.87 30.03 25.56
CA THR A 441 -5.12 29.40 25.15
C THR A 441 -5.09 27.88 25.37
N ASN A 442 -6.27 27.31 25.64
CA ASN A 442 -6.55 25.87 25.55
C ASN A 442 -7.64 25.65 24.49
N THR A 443 -7.58 26.44 23.42
CA THR A 443 -8.56 26.46 22.34
C THR A 443 -8.18 25.42 21.30
N TYR A 444 -9.16 24.62 20.88
CA TYR A 444 -8.99 23.61 19.84
C TYR A 444 -10.01 23.87 18.73
N PHE A 445 -9.53 24.01 17.51
CA PHE A 445 -10.40 24.25 16.36
C PHE A 445 -9.81 23.61 15.10
N ASP A 446 -10.68 23.03 14.29
CA ASP A 446 -10.32 22.34 13.05
C ASP A 446 -10.23 23.37 11.91
N MET A 447 -9.05 23.96 11.71
CA MET A 447 -8.89 25.04 10.72
C MET A 447 -8.83 24.53 9.27
N ASP A 448 -8.31 23.33 9.05
CA ASP A 448 -8.15 22.77 7.69
C ASP A 448 -9.31 21.85 7.28
N GLY A 449 -10.21 21.52 8.20
CA GLY A 449 -11.40 20.73 7.95
C GLY A 449 -11.13 19.23 7.85
N ASP A 450 -10.03 18.73 8.42
CA ASP A 450 -9.63 17.33 8.35
C ASP A 450 -10.31 16.42 9.40
N GLY A 451 -11.08 17.04 10.31
CA GLY A 451 -11.84 16.36 11.37
C GLY A 451 -11.07 16.22 12.69
N PHE A 452 -9.81 16.65 12.74
CA PHE A 452 -9.07 16.87 13.98
C PHE A 452 -9.08 18.37 14.31
N LYS A 453 -9.22 18.68 15.59
CA LYS A 453 -9.12 20.03 16.12
C LYS A 453 -7.75 20.20 16.73
N GLU A 454 -6.87 20.94 16.09
CA GLU A 454 -5.56 21.32 16.62
C GLU A 454 -5.68 22.36 17.72
N ARG A 455 -4.78 22.31 18.69
CA ARG A 455 -4.59 23.42 19.61
C ARG A 455 -4.03 24.61 18.83
N ILE A 456 -4.68 25.75 18.99
CA ILE A 456 -4.43 26.91 18.14
C ILE A 456 -4.28 28.20 18.96
N SER A 457 -3.43 29.11 18.48
CA SER A 457 -3.54 30.53 18.83
C SER A 457 -4.93 31.06 18.46
N TRP A 458 -5.44 32.06 19.15
CA TRP A 458 -6.85 32.42 18.97
C TRP A 458 -7.10 33.91 18.96
N THR A 459 -8.30 34.32 18.55
CA THR A 459 -8.72 35.72 18.63
C THR A 459 -8.88 36.17 20.10
N GLU A 460 -8.68 37.45 20.38
CA GLU A 460 -9.02 38.02 21.69
C GLU A 460 -10.53 37.87 21.96
N SER A 461 -10.91 37.59 23.21
CA SER A 461 -12.33 37.38 23.60
C SER A 461 -13.24 38.60 23.40
N SER A 462 -12.67 39.78 23.15
CA SER A 462 -13.38 41.03 22.85
C SER A 462 -13.56 41.31 21.36
N ASP A 463 -12.94 40.50 20.51
CA ASP A 463 -12.86 40.67 19.07
C ASP A 463 -13.56 39.49 18.39
N GLY A 464 -13.57 39.44 17.06
CA GLY A 464 -14.38 38.41 16.42
C GLY A 464 -13.92 37.98 15.04
N LEU A 465 -14.10 36.68 14.78
CA LEU A 465 -13.80 36.04 13.51
C LEU A 465 -14.93 36.30 12.52
N LEU A 466 -14.62 36.70 11.29
CA LEU A 466 -15.62 36.81 10.22
C LEU A 466 -15.97 35.41 9.71
N THR A 467 -17.26 35.08 9.67
CA THR A 467 -17.72 33.72 9.36
C THR A 467 -18.89 33.69 8.39
N LEU A 468 -19.03 32.55 7.72
CA LEU A 468 -20.16 32.17 6.88
C LEU A 468 -20.51 30.72 7.14
N ASP A 469 -21.67 30.50 7.75
CA ASP A 469 -22.25 29.16 7.98
C ASP A 469 -22.70 28.58 6.62
N LEU A 470 -21.85 27.74 6.02
CA LEU A 470 -22.04 27.21 4.67
C LEU A 470 -23.03 26.04 4.64
N ASN A 471 -23.07 25.26 5.71
CA ASN A 471 -23.91 24.07 5.81
C ASN A 471 -25.31 24.35 6.42
N ASN A 472 -25.54 25.57 6.90
CA ASN A 472 -26.77 26.05 7.55
C ASN A 472 -27.15 25.26 8.81
N ASP A 473 -26.17 24.75 9.56
CA ASP A 473 -26.40 24.04 10.82
C ASP A 473 -26.48 24.99 12.04
N GLY A 474 -26.21 26.28 11.83
CA GLY A 474 -26.27 27.33 12.84
C GLY A 474 -25.01 27.45 13.69
N LYS A 475 -23.92 26.78 13.32
CA LYS A 475 -22.62 26.79 14.00
C LYS A 475 -21.50 27.12 13.01
N VAL A 476 -20.31 27.30 13.58
CA VAL A 476 -19.04 27.37 12.84
C VAL A 476 -18.20 26.23 13.38
N THR A 477 -17.90 25.27 12.51
CA THR A 477 -17.38 23.96 12.90
C THR A 477 -15.96 23.69 12.42
N ASN A 478 -15.53 24.35 11.35
CA ASN A 478 -14.18 24.27 10.80
C ASN A 478 -13.78 25.57 10.08
N GLY A 479 -12.51 25.69 9.68
CA GLY A 479 -11.97 26.88 9.03
C GLY A 479 -12.53 27.16 7.64
N GLY A 480 -13.19 26.19 6.99
CA GLY A 480 -13.93 26.44 5.74
C GLY A 480 -15.14 27.36 5.92
N GLU A 481 -15.64 27.51 7.15
CA GLU A 481 -16.72 28.44 7.51
C GLU A 481 -16.19 29.79 8.05
N LEU A 482 -14.87 29.94 8.16
CA LEU A 482 -14.19 31.21 8.39
C LEU A 482 -13.72 31.79 7.05
N PHE A 483 -13.48 33.10 6.99
CA PHE A 483 -12.85 33.74 5.84
C PHE A 483 -11.34 33.75 6.01
N GLY A 484 -10.60 33.05 5.17
CA GLY A 484 -9.20 32.73 5.40
C GLY A 484 -8.55 31.95 4.26
N ASN A 485 -7.31 31.48 4.47
CA ASN A 485 -6.57 30.67 3.49
C ASN A 485 -7.16 29.27 3.27
N ASN A 486 -8.01 28.75 4.17
CA ASN A 486 -8.73 27.49 3.99
C ASN A 486 -10.14 27.67 3.39
N THR A 487 -10.55 28.91 3.09
CA THR A 487 -11.83 29.15 2.42
C THR A 487 -11.72 28.80 0.94
N LYS A 488 -12.66 28.01 0.42
CA LYS A 488 -12.73 27.71 -1.01
C LYS A 488 -13.30 28.88 -1.80
N LEU A 489 -12.62 29.24 -2.88
CA LEU A 489 -13.13 30.12 -3.91
C LEU A 489 -14.15 29.37 -4.79
N ALA A 490 -14.95 30.11 -5.57
CA ALA A 490 -15.96 29.53 -6.47
C ALA A 490 -15.40 28.53 -7.51
N ASN A 491 -14.09 28.54 -7.78
CA ASN A 491 -13.41 27.59 -8.66
C ASN A 491 -12.96 26.30 -7.94
N GLY A 492 -13.18 26.18 -6.63
CA GLY A 492 -12.81 25.04 -5.80
C GLY A 492 -11.40 25.08 -5.21
N VAL A 493 -10.58 26.08 -5.58
CA VAL A 493 -9.24 26.30 -5.05
C VAL A 493 -9.34 27.08 -3.73
N ASN A 494 -8.44 26.81 -2.80
CA ASN A 494 -8.32 27.59 -1.57
C ASN A 494 -7.90 29.03 -1.88
N ALA A 495 -8.44 29.99 -1.14
CA ALA A 495 -8.03 31.38 -1.25
C ALA A 495 -6.59 31.57 -0.72
N LYS A 496 -5.87 32.53 -1.30
CA LYS A 496 -4.55 32.97 -0.82
C LYS A 496 -4.64 33.56 0.59
N ASP A 497 -5.69 34.35 0.83
CA ASP A 497 -5.95 35.06 2.08
C ASP A 497 -7.46 35.31 2.26
N GLY A 498 -7.85 35.72 3.46
CA GLY A 498 -9.24 35.97 3.81
C GLY A 498 -9.89 37.13 3.08
N PHE A 499 -9.13 38.13 2.63
CA PHE A 499 -9.67 39.23 1.81
C PHE A 499 -9.99 38.77 0.39
N GLU A 500 -9.13 37.94 -0.20
CA GLU A 500 -9.44 37.26 -1.47
C GLU A 500 -10.70 36.39 -1.31
N ALA A 501 -10.76 35.59 -0.25
CA ALA A 501 -11.91 34.74 0.07
C ALA A 501 -13.21 35.55 0.18
N LEU A 502 -13.17 36.74 0.77
CA LEU A 502 -14.33 37.61 0.92
C LEU A 502 -14.68 38.36 -0.38
N SER A 503 -13.67 38.70 -1.19
CA SER A 503 -13.83 39.49 -2.42
C SER A 503 -14.73 38.83 -3.47
N GLN A 504 -14.80 37.50 -3.48
CA GLN A 504 -15.67 36.77 -4.41
C GLN A 504 -17.17 37.08 -4.22
N TYR A 505 -17.53 37.66 -3.07
CA TYR A 505 -18.91 37.99 -2.72
C TYR A 505 -19.28 39.47 -2.93
N ASP A 506 -18.36 40.30 -3.42
CA ASP A 506 -18.66 41.67 -3.86
C ASP A 506 -19.37 41.63 -5.22
N LEU A 507 -20.70 41.72 -5.18
CA LEU A 507 -21.56 41.56 -6.35
C LEU A 507 -21.45 42.77 -7.28
N ASN A 508 -21.25 43.95 -6.69
CA ASN A 508 -21.33 45.23 -7.38
C ASN A 508 -19.94 45.78 -7.79
N LYS A 509 -18.87 45.15 -7.31
CA LYS A 509 -17.46 45.41 -7.60
C LYS A 509 -17.01 46.80 -7.19
N ASP A 510 -17.51 47.30 -6.06
CA ASP A 510 -17.07 48.56 -5.45
C ASP A 510 -15.95 48.37 -4.41
N ASN A 511 -15.42 47.15 -4.27
CA ASN A 511 -14.41 46.71 -3.31
C ASN A 511 -14.87 46.90 -1.85
N VAL A 512 -16.18 46.81 -1.62
CA VAL A 512 -16.78 46.94 -0.30
C VAL A 512 -17.86 45.88 -0.16
N ILE A 513 -17.87 45.14 0.95
CA ILE A 513 -19.02 44.33 1.34
C ILE A 513 -19.97 45.19 2.15
N ASP A 514 -21.13 45.52 1.58
CA ASP A 514 -22.18 46.27 2.25
C ASP A 514 -23.59 45.71 1.92
N ALA A 515 -24.65 46.42 2.32
CA ALA A 515 -26.02 45.99 2.09
C ALA A 515 -26.43 45.88 0.60
N LYS A 516 -25.58 46.32 -0.34
CA LYS A 516 -25.76 46.09 -1.79
C LYS A 516 -25.36 44.67 -2.21
N ASP A 517 -24.60 43.96 -1.38
CA ASP A 517 -24.13 42.60 -1.65
C ASP A 517 -25.01 41.58 -0.90
N SER A 518 -25.51 40.58 -1.63
CA SER A 518 -26.44 39.60 -1.03
C SER A 518 -25.81 38.81 0.13
N ILE A 519 -24.49 38.67 0.14
CA ILE A 519 -23.76 37.98 1.20
C ILE A 519 -23.87 38.71 2.55
N TYR A 520 -23.98 40.04 2.55
CA TYR A 520 -23.91 40.86 3.76
C TYR A 520 -24.92 40.44 4.83
N SER A 521 -26.13 40.02 4.40
CA SER A 521 -27.17 39.53 5.32
C SER A 521 -26.95 38.13 5.89
N HIS A 522 -25.97 37.39 5.36
CA HIS A 522 -25.62 36.02 5.76
C HIS A 522 -24.33 35.96 6.56
N LEU A 523 -23.47 36.98 6.45
CA LEU A 523 -22.24 37.09 7.23
C LEU A 523 -22.53 37.23 8.73
N LYS A 524 -21.73 36.51 9.51
CA LYS A 524 -21.73 36.61 10.97
C LYS A 524 -20.32 36.91 11.45
N VAL A 525 -20.23 37.37 12.69
CA VAL A 525 -19.01 37.52 13.45
C VAL A 525 -19.12 36.59 14.65
N TRP A 526 -18.15 35.70 14.79
CA TRP A 526 -18.05 34.81 15.94
C TRP A 526 -17.20 35.47 17.01
N ILE A 527 -17.84 35.86 18.11
CA ILE A 527 -17.20 36.45 19.29
C ILE A 527 -17.07 35.37 20.35
N ASP A 528 -15.96 34.64 20.31
CA ASP A 528 -15.66 33.59 21.28
C ASP A 528 -15.20 34.19 22.61
N SER A 529 -16.18 34.56 23.43
CA SER A 529 -15.95 35.27 24.70
C SER A 529 -15.29 34.38 25.77
N ASN A 530 -15.39 33.06 25.64
CA ASN A 530 -14.86 32.10 26.60
C ASN A 530 -13.54 31.44 26.11
N SER A 531 -13.20 31.64 24.84
CA SER A 531 -12.01 31.14 24.15
C SER A 531 -11.92 29.60 24.14
N ASP A 532 -13.05 28.90 24.06
CA ASP A 532 -13.11 27.44 24.01
C ASP A 532 -13.08 26.87 22.59
N GLY A 533 -13.23 27.70 21.55
CA GLY A 533 -13.21 27.27 20.15
C GLY A 533 -14.47 26.53 19.73
N ILE A 534 -15.56 26.62 20.49
CA ILE A 534 -16.84 25.96 20.19
C ILE A 534 -17.89 27.02 19.91
N SER A 535 -18.26 27.17 18.63
CA SER A 535 -19.26 28.16 18.24
C SER A 535 -20.65 27.84 18.79
N THR A 536 -21.22 28.78 19.53
CA THR A 536 -22.60 28.73 20.03
C THR A 536 -23.47 29.83 19.40
N THR A 537 -24.79 29.63 19.40
CA THR A 537 -25.74 30.57 18.80
C THR A 537 -25.70 31.96 19.46
N ASP A 538 -25.34 32.05 20.74
CA ASP A 538 -25.22 33.32 21.45
C ASP A 538 -23.90 34.06 21.19
N GLU A 539 -22.87 33.38 20.71
CA GLU A 539 -21.58 33.98 20.31
C GLU A 539 -21.55 34.44 18.84
N LEU A 540 -22.45 33.91 18.01
CA LEU A 540 -22.61 34.34 16.62
C LEU A 540 -23.50 35.57 16.51
N LYS A 541 -22.96 36.66 15.96
CA LYS A 541 -23.69 37.92 15.73
C LYS A 541 -23.71 38.27 14.26
N THR A 542 -24.85 38.66 13.72
CA THR A 542 -24.92 39.23 12.38
C THR A 542 -24.23 40.58 12.33
N LEU A 543 -23.76 40.99 11.13
CA LEU A 543 -23.18 42.33 10.94
C LEU A 543 -24.14 43.44 11.37
N GLN A 544 -25.45 43.24 11.13
CA GLN A 544 -26.49 44.19 11.53
C GLN A 544 -26.64 44.31 13.05
N GLU A 545 -26.56 43.20 13.80
CA GLU A 545 -26.61 43.23 15.28
C GLU A 545 -25.40 43.94 15.88
N LEU A 546 -24.25 43.89 15.21
CA LEU A 546 -23.04 44.60 15.61
C LEU A 546 -22.96 46.03 15.05
N ASN A 547 -23.99 46.52 14.32
CA ASN A 547 -23.97 47.81 13.62
C ASN A 547 -22.78 47.98 12.65
N ILE A 548 -22.28 46.88 12.07
CA ILE A 548 -21.24 46.90 11.03
C ILE A 548 -21.93 47.17 9.71
N THR A 549 -21.61 48.31 9.09
CA THR A 549 -22.28 48.79 7.86
C THR A 549 -21.53 48.49 6.58
N SER A 550 -20.21 48.30 6.66
CA SER A 550 -19.37 48.01 5.49
C SER A 550 -18.05 47.36 5.91
N ILE A 551 -17.51 46.47 5.10
CA ILE A 551 -16.13 45.94 5.21
C ILE A 551 -15.39 46.30 3.91
N ASN A 552 -14.23 46.96 4.01
CA ASN A 552 -13.40 47.34 2.87
C ASN A 552 -12.53 46.16 2.45
N LEU A 553 -12.48 45.87 1.14
CA LEU A 553 -11.69 44.78 0.57
C LEU A 553 -10.31 45.21 0.10
N ASN A 554 -10.02 46.52 0.07
CA ASN A 554 -8.69 47.01 -0.25
C ASN A 554 -7.81 46.86 0.99
N ALA A 555 -7.19 45.69 1.12
CA ALA A 555 -6.23 45.41 2.17
C ALA A 555 -4.84 45.97 1.83
N THR A 556 -4.06 46.26 2.86
CA THR A 556 -2.67 46.65 2.77
C THR A 556 -1.82 45.59 3.45
N GLU A 557 -0.86 45.05 2.72
CA GLU A 557 0.15 44.14 3.25
C GLU A 557 0.88 44.84 4.41
N THR A 558 0.83 44.22 5.58
CA THR A 558 1.27 44.78 6.85
C THR A 558 2.45 43.99 7.40
N SER A 559 2.39 42.65 7.33
CA SER A 559 3.44 41.73 7.75
C SER A 559 3.99 42.00 9.17
N THR A 560 3.08 42.25 10.12
CA THR A 560 3.45 42.53 11.52
C THR A 560 3.14 41.35 12.43
N SER A 561 3.98 41.09 13.42
CA SER A 561 3.68 40.11 14.46
C SER A 561 2.81 40.69 15.57
N GLU A 562 1.79 39.96 15.98
CA GLU A 562 0.98 40.20 17.17
C GLU A 562 0.85 38.91 17.98
N ALA A 563 1.30 38.90 19.24
CA ALA A 563 1.23 37.72 20.11
C ALA A 563 1.82 36.42 19.51
N TYR A 564 2.89 36.53 18.70
CA TYR A 564 3.50 35.44 17.92
C TYR A 564 2.64 34.87 16.78
N ASN A 565 1.54 35.55 16.43
CA ASN A 565 0.79 35.35 15.20
C ASN A 565 1.23 36.41 14.17
N THR A 566 1.06 36.12 12.89
CA THR A 566 1.41 37.06 11.81
C THR A 566 0.15 37.72 11.26
N ILE A 567 0.11 39.06 11.27
CA ILE A 567 -0.88 39.83 10.52
C ILE A 567 -0.29 40.07 9.13
N SER A 568 -0.79 39.34 8.14
CA SER A 568 -0.38 39.45 6.74
C SER A 568 -0.90 40.75 6.12
N ASP A 569 -2.20 40.97 6.25
CA ASP A 569 -2.93 42.02 5.57
C ASP A 569 -3.89 42.73 6.52
N THR A 570 -4.01 44.05 6.38
CA THR A 570 -4.91 44.88 7.18
C THR A 570 -5.84 45.68 6.27
N SER A 571 -7.13 45.71 6.61
CA SER A 571 -8.09 46.66 6.04
C SER A 571 -8.97 47.28 7.13
N THR A 572 -10.12 47.80 6.73
CA THR A 572 -11.01 48.54 7.62
C THR A 572 -12.47 48.13 7.48
N PHE A 573 -13.23 48.24 8.56
CA PHE A 573 -14.68 48.13 8.56
C PHE A 573 -15.33 49.32 9.27
N THR A 574 -16.60 49.61 8.95
CA THR A 574 -17.34 50.71 9.56
C THR A 574 -18.36 50.17 10.55
N GLN A 575 -18.17 50.47 11.83
CA GLN A 575 -19.08 50.12 12.93
C GLN A 575 -19.52 51.36 13.69
N ASP A 576 -20.82 51.53 13.92
CA ASP A 576 -21.38 52.71 14.60
C ASP A 576 -20.92 54.06 13.97
N GLY A 577 -20.65 54.06 12.65
CA GLY A 577 -20.12 55.20 11.92
C GLY A 577 -18.65 55.53 12.21
N GLN A 578 -17.93 54.69 12.96
CA GLN A 578 -16.48 54.75 13.16
C GLN A 578 -15.78 53.71 12.28
N THR A 579 -14.59 54.07 11.79
CA THR A 579 -13.70 53.15 11.08
C THR A 579 -12.85 52.39 12.09
N LYS A 580 -12.85 51.06 11.99
CA LYS A 580 -12.06 50.12 12.81
C LYS A 580 -11.29 49.16 11.90
N THR A 581 -10.41 48.36 12.50
CA THR A 581 -9.43 47.54 11.79
C THR A 581 -9.92 46.10 11.64
N ILE A 582 -9.72 45.52 10.46
CA ILE A 582 -9.90 44.07 10.24
C ILE A 582 -8.59 43.52 9.68
N ASN A 583 -8.12 42.40 10.22
CA ASN A 583 -6.82 41.82 9.96
C ASN A 583 -6.98 40.40 9.41
N ASP A 584 -6.16 40.01 8.44
CA ASP A 584 -5.91 38.61 8.12
C ASP A 584 -4.80 38.10 9.05
N VAL A 585 -5.17 37.22 9.99
CA VAL A 585 -4.29 36.83 11.09
C VAL A 585 -3.92 35.36 10.95
N TRP A 586 -2.65 35.08 10.68
CA TRP A 586 -2.10 33.74 10.60
C TRP A 586 -1.87 33.17 11.99
N PHE A 587 -2.83 32.36 12.45
CA PHE A 587 -2.73 31.67 13.73
C PHE A 587 -1.82 30.45 13.62
N TYR A 588 -0.94 30.30 14.61
CA TYR A 588 -0.16 29.08 14.79
C TYR A 588 -1.03 27.94 15.31
N GLN A 589 -0.84 26.76 14.74
CA GLN A 589 -1.48 25.50 15.09
C GLN A 589 -0.43 24.49 15.54
N ASN A 590 -0.72 23.78 16.63
CA ASN A 590 0.11 22.68 17.09
C ASN A 590 -0.48 21.34 16.62
N LYS A 591 -0.05 20.87 15.45
CA LYS A 591 -0.52 19.59 14.86
C LYS A 591 -0.24 18.34 15.70
N SER A 592 0.65 18.43 16.69
CA SER A 592 0.91 17.32 17.63
C SER A 592 -0.04 17.31 18.83
N ASP A 593 -0.77 18.40 19.07
CA ASP A 593 -1.69 18.59 20.20
C ASP A 593 -3.11 18.78 19.66
N THR A 594 -3.81 17.67 19.43
CA THR A 594 -5.11 17.62 18.77
C THR A 594 -6.18 17.03 19.70
N THR A 595 -7.43 17.38 19.42
CA THR A 595 -8.62 16.70 19.92
C THR A 595 -9.51 16.35 18.74
N TYR A 596 -10.43 15.39 18.87
CA TYR A 596 -11.47 15.17 17.86
C TYR A 596 -12.77 14.79 18.58
N ASP A 597 -13.91 15.06 17.95
CA ASP A 597 -15.21 14.83 18.58
C ASP A 597 -15.76 13.44 18.22
N TYR A 598 -16.12 12.64 19.24
CA TYR A 598 -16.66 11.30 19.08
C TYR A 598 -18.14 11.38 18.71
N THR A 599 -18.44 11.49 17.43
CA THR A 599 -19.84 11.59 16.99
C THR A 599 -20.50 10.23 16.74
N THR A 600 -19.71 9.16 16.57
CA THR A 600 -20.24 7.83 16.25
C THR A 600 -20.29 6.93 17.49
N PRO A 601 -21.47 6.42 17.89
CA PRO A 601 -21.57 5.45 18.98
C PRO A 601 -20.72 4.20 18.70
N ILE A 602 -19.92 3.80 19.68
CA ILE A 602 -19.09 2.59 19.59
C ILE A 602 -20.01 1.36 19.55
N LYS A 603 -19.85 0.50 18.54
CA LYS A 603 -20.54 -0.78 18.40
C LYS A 603 -20.30 -1.64 19.64
N GLU A 604 -21.30 -2.40 20.06
CA GLU A 604 -21.20 -3.29 21.24
C GLU A 604 -20.05 -4.30 21.11
N SER A 605 -19.76 -4.78 19.90
CA SER A 605 -18.64 -5.69 19.62
C SER A 605 -17.28 -5.03 19.86
N VAL A 606 -17.14 -3.74 19.53
CA VAL A 606 -15.92 -2.95 19.68
C VAL A 606 -15.73 -2.46 21.12
N ALA A 607 -16.83 -2.13 21.81
CA ALA A 607 -16.80 -1.69 23.20
C ALA A 607 -16.24 -2.76 24.16
N ALA A 608 -16.31 -4.03 23.78
CA ALA A 608 -15.74 -5.15 24.52
C ALA A 608 -14.23 -5.38 24.24
N LEU A 609 -13.65 -4.70 23.24
CA LEU A 609 -12.25 -4.80 22.85
C LEU A 609 -11.39 -3.73 23.55
N PRO A 610 -10.07 -3.95 23.73
CA PRO A 610 -9.16 -2.98 24.31
C PRO A 610 -9.16 -1.65 23.54
N THR A 611 -8.93 -0.55 24.27
CA THR A 611 -8.78 0.79 23.68
C THR A 611 -7.39 1.35 23.96
N ILE A 612 -6.94 2.22 23.06
CA ILE A 612 -5.73 3.05 23.19
C ILE A 612 -6.11 4.43 22.67
N GLU A 613 -5.78 5.47 23.44
CA GLU A 613 -5.97 6.86 23.04
C GLU A 613 -5.03 7.18 21.87
N GLY A 614 -5.58 7.79 20.82
CA GLY A 614 -4.81 8.33 19.71
C GLY A 614 -4.07 9.60 20.11
N SER A 615 -3.11 10.03 19.29
CA SER A 615 -2.37 11.29 19.48
C SER A 615 -2.07 11.93 18.13
N GLY A 616 -2.10 13.27 18.05
CA GLY A 616 -1.99 13.97 16.76
C GLY A 616 -3.16 13.60 15.84
N ARG A 617 -2.90 13.33 14.57
CA ARG A 617 -3.93 12.94 13.59
C ARG A 617 -4.28 11.46 13.61
N VAL A 618 -4.12 10.80 14.76
CA VAL A 618 -4.45 9.38 14.95
C VAL A 618 -5.68 9.27 15.83
N LYS A 619 -6.71 8.57 15.35
CA LYS A 619 -7.94 8.27 16.11
C LYS A 619 -7.67 7.21 17.17
N ASP A 620 -8.54 7.15 18.18
CA ASP A 620 -8.50 6.08 19.17
C ASP A 620 -8.73 4.73 18.49
N LEU A 621 -8.11 3.69 19.05
CA LEU A 621 -8.21 2.34 18.49
C LEU A 621 -9.66 1.85 18.38
N GLN A 622 -10.50 2.16 19.38
CA GLN A 622 -11.92 1.79 19.33
C GLN A 622 -12.67 2.56 18.24
N ASP A 623 -12.37 3.83 17.98
CA ASP A 623 -13.02 4.58 16.91
C ASP A 623 -12.57 4.08 15.53
N ALA A 624 -11.28 3.78 15.38
CA ALA A 624 -10.75 3.14 14.19
C ALA A 624 -11.44 1.79 13.92
N MET A 625 -11.53 0.91 14.92
CA MET A 625 -12.26 -0.37 14.82
C MET A 625 -13.76 -0.19 14.55
N ASN A 626 -14.37 0.87 15.08
CA ASN A 626 -15.79 1.12 14.89
C ASN A 626 -16.12 1.39 13.42
N ASN A 627 -15.17 1.96 12.68
CA ASN A 627 -15.30 2.31 11.27
C ASN A 627 -14.59 1.32 10.33
N ASP A 628 -13.74 0.44 10.86
CA ASP A 628 -13.01 -0.59 10.10
C ASP A 628 -13.27 -2.00 10.66
N THR A 629 -14.11 -2.76 9.94
CA THR A 629 -14.45 -4.14 10.28
C THR A 629 -13.27 -5.12 10.15
N VAL A 630 -12.29 -4.81 9.31
CA VAL A 630 -11.07 -5.63 9.15
C VAL A 630 -10.17 -5.43 10.37
N LEU A 631 -10.00 -4.18 10.82
CA LEU A 631 -9.25 -3.87 12.04
C LEU A 631 -9.92 -4.48 13.27
N GLU A 632 -11.25 -4.38 13.39
CA GLU A 632 -12.03 -5.04 14.45
C GLU A 632 -11.76 -6.57 14.46
N ALA A 633 -11.79 -7.22 13.29
CA ALA A 633 -11.54 -8.65 13.17
C ALA A 633 -10.09 -9.03 13.52
N LYS A 634 -9.11 -8.23 13.10
CA LYS A 634 -7.68 -8.45 13.42
C LYS A 634 -7.43 -8.36 14.93
N VAL A 635 -7.94 -7.32 15.60
CA VAL A 635 -7.81 -7.16 17.06
C VAL A 635 -8.53 -8.29 17.81
N THR A 636 -9.72 -8.66 17.36
CA THR A 636 -10.49 -9.78 17.93
C THR A 636 -9.73 -11.12 17.81
N ASN A 637 -9.16 -11.42 16.65
CA ASN A 637 -8.38 -12.64 16.42
C ASN A 637 -7.09 -12.66 17.26
N LEU A 638 -6.42 -11.52 17.41
CA LEU A 638 -5.23 -11.40 18.25
C LEU A 638 -5.52 -11.76 19.71
N LEU A 639 -6.67 -11.34 20.24
CA LEU A 639 -7.10 -11.63 21.62
C LEU A 639 -7.55 -13.07 21.79
N ASN A 640 -8.29 -13.61 20.83
CA ASN A 640 -8.72 -15.02 20.87
C ASN A 640 -7.52 -15.97 20.86
N ASN A 641 -6.47 -15.66 20.11
CA ASN A 641 -5.22 -16.44 20.09
C ASN A 641 -4.37 -16.26 21.37
N ALA A 642 -4.58 -15.19 22.14
CA ALA A 642 -3.86 -14.95 23.40
C ALA A 642 -4.38 -15.77 24.59
N SER A 643 -5.59 -16.35 24.49
CA SER A 643 -6.25 -17.09 25.57
C SER A 643 -5.58 -18.42 25.96
N THR A 644 -4.46 -18.79 25.34
CA THR A 644 -3.69 -20.01 25.65
C THR A 644 -2.48 -19.81 26.57
N MET A 645 -2.17 -18.60 27.06
CA MET A 645 -0.99 -18.38 27.92
C MET A 645 -1.31 -17.81 29.30
N SER A 646 -1.13 -18.64 30.32
CA SER A 646 -1.12 -18.24 31.74
C SER A 646 0.24 -17.63 32.10
N PHE A 647 0.29 -16.34 32.38
CA PHE A 647 1.50 -15.68 32.89
C PHE A 647 1.45 -15.59 34.42
N SER A 648 2.51 -16.09 35.07
CA SER A 648 2.60 -16.17 36.54
C SER A 648 3.12 -14.92 37.23
N ASN A 649 3.61 -13.90 36.51
CA ASN A 649 4.20 -12.68 37.10
C ASN A 649 3.97 -11.42 36.24
N PHE A 650 3.86 -10.26 36.92
CA PHE A 650 3.52 -8.95 36.33
C PHE A 650 4.62 -8.37 35.42
N SER A 651 5.90 -8.65 35.72
CA SER A 651 7.04 -8.17 34.90
C SER A 651 7.14 -8.86 33.53
N SER A 652 6.73 -10.12 33.43
CA SER A 652 6.67 -10.85 32.16
C SER A 652 5.45 -10.44 31.32
N ALA A 653 4.36 -10.01 31.95
CA ALA A 653 3.24 -9.39 31.23
C ALA A 653 3.66 -8.03 30.63
N PHE A 654 4.38 -7.20 31.39
CA PHE A 654 4.81 -5.88 30.92
C PHE A 654 5.76 -5.93 29.72
N ASN A 655 6.78 -6.80 29.76
CA ASN A 655 7.71 -7.00 28.64
C ASN A 655 7.02 -7.64 27.41
N PHE A 656 5.95 -8.39 27.60
CA PHE A 656 5.17 -8.98 26.51
C PHE A 656 4.23 -7.93 25.87
N PHE A 657 3.65 -7.04 26.67
CA PHE A 657 2.84 -5.92 26.16
C PHE A 657 3.70 -4.94 25.34
N THR A 658 4.90 -4.57 25.80
CA THR A 658 5.79 -3.70 25.03
C THR A 658 6.26 -4.34 23.72
N CYS A 659 6.61 -5.63 23.74
CA CYS A 659 7.04 -6.36 22.55
C CYS A 659 5.91 -6.55 21.51
N LYS A 660 4.65 -6.71 21.96
CA LYS A 660 3.49 -6.77 21.06
C LYS A 660 3.04 -5.39 20.56
N ILE A 661 3.22 -4.31 21.32
CA ILE A 661 3.01 -2.94 20.80
C ILE A 661 3.97 -2.65 19.66
N PHE A 662 5.23 -3.08 19.77
CA PHE A 662 6.18 -3.05 18.64
C PHE A 662 5.71 -3.88 17.44
N SER A 663 5.10 -5.05 17.68
CA SER A 663 4.54 -5.88 16.60
C SER A 663 3.29 -5.25 15.95
N ILE A 664 2.49 -4.50 16.72
CA ILE A 664 1.33 -3.73 16.23
C ILE A 664 1.81 -2.52 15.43
N GLN A 665 2.84 -1.80 15.88
CA GLN A 665 3.49 -0.72 15.12
C GLN A 665 4.03 -1.22 13.79
N LYS A 666 4.72 -2.37 13.80
CA LYS A 666 5.32 -2.96 12.61
C LYS A 666 4.28 -3.54 11.63
N ALA A 667 3.12 -3.96 12.11
CA ALA A 667 2.05 -4.54 11.28
C ALA A 667 1.02 -3.51 10.77
N LEU A 668 1.00 -2.28 11.32
CA LEU A 668 0.02 -1.24 10.98
C LEU A 668 0.66 0.05 10.45
N HIS A 669 1.98 0.16 10.36
CA HIS A 669 2.70 1.37 9.93
C HIS A 669 2.30 2.65 10.70
N VAL A 670 1.97 2.55 12.00
CA VAL A 670 1.63 3.72 12.84
C VAL A 670 2.72 3.99 13.88
N LYS A 671 3.21 5.24 13.98
CA LYS A 671 4.08 5.70 15.08
C LYS A 671 3.26 5.88 16.36
N ILE A 672 3.58 5.12 17.41
CA ILE A 672 2.94 5.24 18.74
C ILE A 672 4.01 5.71 19.74
N GLN A 673 3.89 6.92 20.30
CA GLN A 673 4.72 7.37 21.42
C GLN A 673 4.02 7.10 22.75
N ILE A 674 4.70 6.42 23.68
CA ILE A 674 4.19 6.20 25.04
C ILE A 674 4.81 7.25 25.97
N GLN A 675 4.00 8.17 26.49
CA GLN A 675 4.39 8.96 27.67
C GLN A 675 3.92 8.29 28.97
N HIS A 676 4.87 7.96 29.84
CA HIS A 676 4.61 7.43 31.17
C HIS A 676 4.36 8.57 32.18
N LYS A 677 3.10 8.78 32.58
CA LYS A 677 2.77 9.45 33.86
C LYS A 677 2.52 8.37 34.91
N GLY A 678 3.48 8.19 35.82
CA GLY A 678 3.52 7.05 36.73
C GLY A 678 2.52 7.08 37.88
N ALA A 679 2.36 5.90 38.49
CA ALA A 679 2.54 5.64 39.92
C ALA A 679 3.17 4.25 40.10
#